data_AF-A0A834QAW9-F1
#
_entry.id   AF-A0A834QAW9-F1
#
_cell.length_a   1.000
_cell.length_b   1.000
_cell.length_c   1.000
_cell.angle_alpha   90.00
_cell.angle_beta   90.00
_cell.angle_gamma   90.00
#
_symmetry.space_group_name_H-M   'P 1'
#
loop_
_entity.id
_entity.type
_entity.pdbx_description
1 polymer ?
#
loop_
_entity_poly.entity_id
_entity_poly.type
_entity_poly.pdbx_seq_one_letter_code
_entity_poly.pdbx_strand_id
1 'polypeptide(L)'
;MSDHESTSRPGSPDEEGRSSEDRRLLHQRLAVRELLDTEVSYLHMLQLCASNIRGRLQQLPQGDLDVLFSNMDEIIQVSSRFLHGLQETASKEEEQVYLIGKLFLEFQEEFERVYKVYCASYDQALLLLETYRKEPELQQKIQSTIEAVVPQAGPSGLSFLLVIPLQRITRYPLLLQKILENTLPDASAYLVLQRAASALQDVNANINEYKMRKEVASKYTRVEPLSLRERLARINTHTLSKKTTRLSQLLKQEAGLVPRTEDKEFDDLEERFQWVSLCVTELKSNVAAYLDNLEAFLRFRPHECNLDIPGGPVEQYSSLSRDLQCQAFLEFKQRLEGLVWRPLCSLAKALVGPQNLIKKRLDKLLDFERVEEKLLEVGNVTYEEEAARHTYQALNSLLVAELPQFNQLVMQWLGQILRTFVALQKDLSEQVLQRAEGSVAQLPHHHLSEPAFRKLVEDTLGQTGSQLRAFRETFEKVLPPPTAQPLLPGSERQVQALLSRYGPGKLYQVTSNISGSGTLDLTLPRGQIVALLQNKDTKGNSSRWLVDTGGHRGYVPAGKLQLYQVVPSEKELRGQAGPREGSQHLTPEPTPAPVCSVPAVTQVVAVYPFVARSSHEVSLQAGQPVTILEAQDKKGNPEWSLVEVNGQRGYVPSSFLARAPSPAPWGWTLPS
;
A
#
# COMPACT_ATOMS: atom_id res chain seq x y z
N MET A 1 4.50 -104.53 27.49
CA MET A 1 5.63 -104.63 28.44
C MET A 1 6.86 -104.18 27.68
N SER A 2 7.42 -102.99 27.84
CA SER A 2 7.19 -101.91 28.80
C SER A 2 7.71 -100.62 28.15
N ASP A 3 6.93 -99.55 28.24
CA ASP A 3 7.30 -98.21 27.80
C ASP A 3 8.41 -97.63 28.70
N HIS A 4 9.43 -97.02 28.10
CA HIS A 4 10.29 -96.06 28.76
C HIS A 4 10.22 -94.74 27.99
N GLU A 5 9.31 -93.90 28.47
CA GLU A 5 9.15 -92.50 28.12
C GLU A 5 10.34 -91.70 28.68
N SER A 6 11.15 -91.14 27.78
CA SER A 6 12.23 -90.22 28.10
C SER A 6 11.64 -88.86 28.49
N THR A 7 11.73 -88.55 29.79
CA THR A 7 11.26 -87.31 30.40
C THR A 7 12.12 -86.12 29.93
N SER A 8 11.58 -85.31 29.02
CA SER A 8 12.07 -83.97 28.70
C SER A 8 11.83 -83.04 29.90
N ARG A 9 12.91 -82.51 30.48
CA ARG A 9 12.85 -81.44 31.50
C ARG A 9 12.14 -80.21 30.91
N PRO A 10 11.19 -79.57 31.62
CA PRO A 10 10.68 -78.27 31.22
C PRO A 10 11.77 -77.22 31.47
N GLY A 11 12.08 -76.42 30.45
CA GLY A 11 12.92 -75.23 30.61
C GLY A 11 12.31 -74.29 31.66
N SER A 12 13.17 -73.74 32.51
CA SER A 12 12.78 -72.76 33.52
C SER A 12 12.22 -71.48 32.87
N PRO A 13 11.11 -70.90 33.37
CA PRO A 13 10.55 -69.65 32.85
C PRO A 13 11.52 -68.45 32.88
N ASP A 14 12.58 -68.52 33.69
CA ASP A 14 13.61 -67.49 33.83
C ASP A 14 14.55 -67.36 32.60
N GLU A 15 14.69 -68.39 31.76
CA GLU A 15 15.58 -68.31 30.58
C GLU A 15 14.92 -67.61 29.38
N GLU A 16 13.60 -67.76 29.19
CA GLU A 16 12.86 -67.07 28.14
C GLU A 16 12.68 -65.57 28.42
N GLY A 17 12.52 -65.19 29.70
CA GLY A 17 12.47 -63.78 30.14
C GLY A 17 13.79 -63.03 29.91
N ARG A 18 14.92 -63.65 30.30
CA ARG A 18 16.28 -63.09 30.10
C ARG A 18 16.64 -62.91 28.61
N SER A 19 16.29 -63.88 27.77
CA SER A 19 16.47 -63.81 26.30
C SER A 19 15.67 -62.68 25.64
N SER A 20 14.54 -62.29 26.23
CA SER A 20 13.70 -61.18 25.77
C SER A 20 14.28 -59.82 26.18
N GLU A 21 14.76 -59.69 27.41
CA GLU A 21 15.36 -58.47 27.95
C GLU A 21 16.70 -58.14 27.28
N ASP A 22 17.57 -59.14 27.10
CA ASP A 22 18.85 -58.97 26.40
C ASP A 22 18.66 -58.48 24.95
N ARG A 23 17.59 -58.94 24.29
CA ARG A 23 17.24 -58.55 22.92
C ARG A 23 16.73 -57.12 22.83
N ARG A 24 15.91 -56.68 23.81
CA ARG A 24 15.47 -55.28 23.92
C ARG A 24 16.64 -54.35 24.18
N LEU A 25 17.54 -54.72 25.10
CA LEU A 25 18.74 -53.94 25.39
C LEU A 25 19.65 -53.82 24.16
N LEU A 26 19.82 -54.90 23.39
CA LEU A 26 20.55 -54.87 22.13
C LEU A 26 19.91 -53.93 21.11
N HIS A 27 18.59 -54.02 20.91
CA HIS A 27 17.87 -53.13 19.98
C HIS A 27 17.93 -51.65 20.43
N GLN A 28 17.86 -51.38 21.74
CA GLN A 28 18.02 -50.04 22.29
C GLN A 28 19.42 -49.49 21.98
N ARG A 29 20.47 -50.28 22.21
CA ARG A 29 21.85 -49.90 21.88
C ARG A 29 22.04 -49.65 20.38
N LEU A 30 21.44 -50.47 19.52
CA LEU A 30 21.47 -50.26 18.07
C LEU A 30 20.74 -48.98 17.65
N ALA A 31 19.60 -48.65 18.26
CA ALA A 31 18.87 -47.41 17.99
C ALA A 31 19.66 -46.16 18.44
N VAL A 32 20.33 -46.22 19.60
CA VAL A 32 21.24 -45.16 20.06
C VAL A 32 22.44 -45.01 19.11
N ARG A 33 23.00 -46.13 18.65
CA ARG A 33 24.10 -46.12 17.70
C ARG A 33 23.69 -45.51 16.35
N GLU A 34 22.50 -45.86 15.86
CA GLU A 34 21.93 -45.26 14.65
C GLU A 34 21.76 -43.74 14.80
N LEU A 35 21.26 -43.25 15.94
CA LEU A 35 21.14 -41.81 16.19
C LEU A 35 22.50 -41.10 16.05
N LEU A 36 23.54 -41.63 16.69
CA LEU A 36 24.90 -41.10 16.65
C LEU A 36 25.51 -41.14 15.25
N ASP A 37 25.50 -42.31 14.60
CA ASP A 37 26.11 -42.50 13.28
C ASP A 37 25.40 -41.65 12.21
N THR A 38 24.08 -41.52 12.32
CA THR A 38 23.30 -40.64 11.42
C THR A 38 23.51 -39.16 11.71
N GLU A 39 23.80 -38.74 12.95
CA GLU A 39 24.14 -37.34 13.26
C GLU A 39 25.52 -36.96 12.72
N VAL A 40 26.52 -37.85 12.87
CA VAL A 40 27.85 -37.67 12.27
C VAL A 40 27.73 -37.50 10.76
N SER A 41 26.98 -38.40 10.11
CA SER A 41 26.76 -38.37 8.66
C SER A 41 26.01 -37.11 8.23
N TYR A 42 25.00 -36.69 9.00
CA TYR A 42 24.24 -35.47 8.76
C TYR A 42 25.14 -34.24 8.80
N LEU A 43 25.93 -34.07 9.87
CA LEU A 43 26.82 -32.92 10.02
C LEU A 43 27.87 -32.88 8.92
N HIS A 44 28.44 -34.03 8.55
CA HIS A 44 29.39 -34.13 7.44
C HIS A 44 28.76 -33.66 6.12
N MET A 45 27.54 -34.10 5.81
CA MET A 45 26.81 -33.67 4.61
C MET A 45 26.51 -32.17 4.59
N LEU A 46 26.13 -31.59 5.74
CA LEU A 46 25.91 -30.14 5.84
C LEU A 46 27.19 -29.35 5.62
N GLN A 47 28.30 -29.76 6.26
CA GLN A 47 29.58 -29.10 6.12
C GLN A 47 30.07 -29.16 4.67
N LEU A 48 29.91 -30.31 4.01
CA LEU A 48 30.25 -30.49 2.60
C LEU A 48 29.43 -29.55 1.69
N CYS A 49 28.14 -29.40 2.01
CA CYS A 49 27.23 -28.50 1.31
C CYS A 49 27.61 -27.02 1.50
N ALA A 50 27.78 -26.57 2.75
CA ALA A 50 28.00 -25.17 3.10
C ALA A 50 29.44 -24.68 2.82
N SER A 51 30.45 -25.53 2.95
CA SER A 51 31.86 -25.12 2.77
C SER A 51 32.40 -25.39 1.36
N ASN A 52 32.06 -26.54 0.77
CA ASN A 52 32.68 -27.00 -0.48
C ASN A 52 31.80 -26.62 -1.68
N ILE A 53 30.51 -26.94 -1.64
CA ILE A 53 29.59 -26.65 -2.75
C ILE A 53 29.31 -25.15 -2.85
N ARG A 54 28.97 -24.47 -1.73
CA ARG A 54 28.79 -23.01 -1.72
C ARG A 54 30.02 -22.26 -2.26
N GLY A 55 31.23 -22.68 -1.88
CA GLY A 55 32.49 -22.09 -2.37
C GLY A 55 32.68 -22.26 -3.89
N ARG A 56 32.31 -23.41 -4.45
CA ARG A 56 32.40 -23.68 -5.89
C ARG A 56 31.29 -23.01 -6.71
N LEU A 57 30.20 -22.61 -6.07
CA LEU A 57 29.06 -21.92 -6.67
C LEU A 57 29.12 -20.38 -6.55
N GLN A 58 30.25 -19.80 -6.13
CA GLN A 58 30.44 -18.33 -6.03
C GLN A 58 30.25 -17.55 -7.34
N GLN A 59 30.22 -18.24 -8.48
CA GLN A 59 29.97 -17.65 -9.79
C GLN A 59 28.47 -17.43 -10.09
N LEU A 60 27.58 -17.83 -9.18
CA LEU A 60 26.15 -17.54 -9.27
C LEU A 60 25.86 -16.04 -9.08
N PRO A 61 24.70 -15.54 -9.55
CA PRO A 61 24.29 -14.16 -9.34
C PRO A 61 24.35 -13.74 -7.86
N GLN A 62 24.68 -12.47 -7.60
CA GLN A 62 24.81 -11.95 -6.24
C GLN A 62 23.50 -12.10 -5.45
N GLY A 63 23.58 -12.73 -4.28
CA GLY A 63 22.46 -12.99 -3.38
C GLY A 63 21.78 -14.36 -3.55
N ASP A 64 22.01 -15.06 -4.67
CA ASP A 64 21.38 -16.36 -4.92
C ASP A 64 21.91 -17.44 -3.96
N LEU A 65 23.19 -17.37 -3.58
CA LEU A 65 23.75 -18.26 -2.58
C LEU A 65 23.09 -18.10 -1.21
N ASP A 66 22.72 -16.88 -0.82
CA ASP A 66 22.06 -16.65 0.46
C ASP A 66 20.62 -17.19 0.44
N VAL A 67 19.96 -17.16 -0.72
CA VAL A 67 18.64 -17.79 -0.91
C VAL A 67 18.74 -19.32 -0.88
N LEU A 68 19.74 -19.91 -1.58
CA LEU A 68 19.90 -21.36 -1.66
C LEU A 68 20.27 -21.99 -0.32
N PHE A 69 21.20 -21.37 0.41
CA PHE A 69 21.76 -21.95 1.64
C PHE A 69 21.15 -21.36 2.92
N SER A 70 20.40 -20.25 2.86
CA SER A 70 19.73 -19.64 4.02
C SER A 70 20.67 -19.53 5.23
N ASN A 71 20.22 -19.93 6.41
CA ASN A 71 20.98 -20.00 7.66
C ASN A 71 21.60 -21.40 7.91
N MET A 72 22.04 -22.11 6.86
CA MET A 72 22.65 -23.45 7.01
C MET A 72 23.87 -23.46 7.94
N ASP A 73 24.64 -22.36 8.00
CA ASP A 73 25.78 -22.23 8.91
C ASP A 73 25.35 -22.28 10.39
N GLU A 74 24.20 -21.71 10.74
CA GLU A 74 23.63 -21.81 12.10
C GLU A 74 23.19 -23.24 12.41
N ILE A 75 22.60 -23.96 11.44
CA ILE A 75 22.23 -25.37 11.60
C ILE A 75 23.47 -26.20 11.89
N ILE A 76 24.56 -25.98 11.15
CA ILE A 76 25.85 -26.68 11.37
C ILE A 76 26.36 -26.43 12.78
N GLN A 77 26.29 -25.19 13.29
CA GLN A 77 26.73 -24.86 14.64
C GLN A 77 25.91 -25.58 15.71
N VAL A 78 24.58 -25.59 15.59
CA VAL A 78 23.70 -26.27 16.54
C VAL A 78 23.92 -27.78 16.50
N SER A 79 23.96 -28.38 15.30
CA SER A 79 24.20 -29.82 15.15
C SER A 79 25.60 -30.25 15.59
N SER A 80 26.62 -29.39 15.44
CA SER A 80 27.96 -29.68 15.97
C SER A 80 27.96 -29.77 17.50
N ARG A 81 27.31 -28.82 18.19
CA ARG A 81 27.17 -28.85 19.65
C ARG A 81 26.32 -30.01 20.11
N PHE A 82 25.24 -30.31 19.39
CA PHE A 82 24.38 -31.44 19.70
C PHE A 82 25.11 -32.78 19.56
N LEU A 83 25.87 -32.97 18.48
CA LEU A 83 26.70 -34.16 18.29
C LEU A 83 27.74 -34.32 19.40
N HIS A 84 28.40 -33.23 19.80
CA HIS A 84 29.33 -33.25 20.92
C HIS A 84 28.65 -33.72 22.21
N GLY A 85 27.48 -33.16 22.54
CA GLY A 85 26.70 -33.60 23.69
C GLY A 85 26.29 -35.08 23.61
N LEU A 86 25.88 -35.57 22.43
CA LEU A 86 25.56 -36.98 22.23
C LEU A 86 26.79 -37.88 22.45
N GLN A 87 27.95 -37.48 21.97
CA GLN A 87 29.21 -38.22 22.17
C GLN A 87 29.62 -38.28 23.63
N GLU A 88 29.42 -37.20 24.41
CA GLU A 88 29.65 -37.19 25.86
C GLU A 88 28.72 -38.15 26.62
N THR A 89 27.48 -38.36 26.14
CA THR A 89 26.59 -39.36 26.78
C THR A 89 27.11 -40.79 26.65
N ALA A 90 27.91 -41.08 25.62
CA ALA A 90 28.43 -42.42 25.36
C ALA A 90 29.46 -42.89 26.41
N SER A 91 30.05 -41.99 27.19
CA SER A 91 30.96 -42.37 28.28
C SER A 91 30.24 -42.83 29.55
N LYS A 92 28.89 -42.76 29.60
CA LYS A 92 28.07 -43.07 30.78
C LYS A 92 27.02 -44.14 30.44
N GLU A 93 27.46 -45.38 30.23
CA GLU A 93 26.64 -46.48 29.68
C GLU A 93 25.30 -46.70 30.40
N GLU A 94 25.25 -46.65 31.73
CA GLU A 94 24.02 -46.92 32.50
C GLU A 94 22.98 -45.79 32.39
N GLU A 95 23.43 -44.53 32.24
CA GLU A 95 22.56 -43.34 32.17
C GLU A 95 22.41 -42.78 30.75
N GLN A 96 23.06 -43.38 29.76
CA GLN A 96 23.18 -42.84 28.41
C GLN A 96 21.82 -42.45 27.83
N VAL A 97 20.84 -43.35 27.94
CA VAL A 97 19.49 -43.15 27.39
C VAL A 97 18.74 -42.01 28.08
N TYR A 98 18.88 -41.88 29.40
CA TYR A 98 18.32 -40.78 30.17
C TYR A 98 18.96 -39.43 29.75
N LEU A 99 20.28 -39.41 29.60
CA LEU A 99 21.03 -38.22 29.20
C LEU A 99 20.71 -37.78 27.77
N ILE A 100 20.50 -38.72 26.84
CA ILE A 100 20.05 -38.41 25.47
C ILE A 100 18.69 -37.70 25.51
N GLY A 101 17.72 -38.24 26.26
CA GLY A 101 16.41 -37.62 26.40
C GLY A 101 16.50 -36.20 26.98
N LYS A 102 17.35 -36.01 28.00
CA LYS A 102 17.60 -34.69 28.59
C LYS A 102 18.24 -33.72 27.59
N LEU A 103 19.24 -34.18 26.82
CA LEU A 103 19.93 -33.36 25.82
C LEU A 103 18.97 -32.84 24.74
N PHE A 104 18.03 -33.67 24.27
CA PHE A 104 17.01 -33.21 23.34
C PHE A 104 16.10 -32.13 23.92
N LEU A 105 15.70 -32.26 25.20
CA LEU A 105 14.93 -31.22 25.89
C LEU A 105 15.72 -29.93 26.05
N GLU A 106 17.03 -30.01 26.28
CA GLU A 106 17.91 -28.83 26.37
C GLU A 106 18.06 -28.12 25.00
N PHE A 107 18.06 -28.86 23.88
CA PHE A 107 18.23 -28.30 22.54
C PHE A 107 16.92 -27.96 21.80
N GLN A 108 15.75 -28.33 22.32
CA GLN A 108 14.46 -28.20 21.63
C GLN A 108 14.17 -26.78 21.11
N GLU A 109 14.38 -25.74 21.95
CA GLU A 109 14.11 -24.35 21.60
C GLU A 109 15.06 -23.85 20.53
N GLU A 110 16.31 -24.30 20.59
CA GLU A 110 17.34 -23.92 19.64
C GLU A 110 17.14 -24.61 18.29
N PHE A 111 16.73 -25.88 18.28
CA PHE A 111 16.28 -26.56 17.07
C PHE A 111 15.11 -25.84 16.43
N GLU A 112 14.07 -25.49 17.20
CA GLU A 112 12.94 -24.73 16.66
C GLU A 112 13.39 -23.39 16.06
N ARG A 113 14.19 -22.62 16.81
CA ARG A 113 14.66 -21.29 16.40
C ARG A 113 15.42 -21.31 15.08
N VAL A 114 16.31 -22.27 14.89
CA VAL A 114 17.21 -22.32 13.72
C VAL A 114 16.54 -23.01 12.53
N TYR A 115 15.87 -24.15 12.74
CA TYR A 115 15.25 -24.90 11.64
C TYR A 115 14.02 -24.19 11.07
N LYS A 116 13.26 -23.42 11.86
CA LYS A 116 12.10 -22.67 11.32
C LYS A 116 12.50 -21.68 10.24
N VAL A 117 13.65 -21.01 10.39
CA VAL A 117 14.17 -20.04 9.40
C VAL A 117 14.54 -20.74 8.09
N TYR A 118 15.23 -21.88 8.18
CA TYR A 118 15.64 -22.66 7.03
C TYR A 118 14.44 -23.25 6.29
N CYS A 119 13.56 -23.95 7.00
CA CYS A 119 12.38 -24.61 6.44
C CYS A 119 11.43 -23.61 5.75
N ALA A 120 11.32 -22.38 6.29
CA ALA A 120 10.48 -21.35 5.70
C ALA A 120 11.12 -20.62 4.51
N SER A 121 12.41 -20.84 4.24
CA SER A 121 13.12 -20.28 3.08
C SER A 121 13.38 -21.33 2.00
N TYR A 122 13.24 -22.62 2.34
CA TYR A 122 13.46 -23.76 1.45
C TYR A 122 12.64 -23.70 0.15
N ASP A 123 11.37 -23.28 0.18
CA ASP A 123 10.57 -23.19 -1.06
C ASP A 123 11.10 -22.11 -2.02
N GLN A 124 11.72 -21.04 -1.49
CA GLN A 124 12.36 -20.02 -2.33
C GLN A 124 13.61 -20.58 -3.00
N ALA A 125 14.38 -21.40 -2.29
CA ALA A 125 15.49 -22.14 -2.88
C ALA A 125 15.01 -23.09 -3.99
N LEU A 126 13.88 -23.78 -3.80
CA LEU A 126 13.29 -24.64 -4.84
C LEU A 126 12.85 -23.85 -6.08
N LEU A 127 12.19 -22.70 -5.91
CA LEU A 127 11.81 -21.83 -7.03
C LEU A 127 13.03 -21.30 -7.81
N LEU A 128 14.11 -20.99 -7.10
CA LEU A 128 15.37 -20.59 -7.72
C LEU A 128 16.01 -21.76 -8.50
N LEU A 129 16.00 -22.97 -7.92
CA LEU A 129 16.46 -24.17 -8.63
C LEU A 129 15.62 -24.47 -9.88
N GLU A 130 14.30 -24.27 -9.84
CA GLU A 130 13.45 -24.38 -11.03
C GLU A 130 13.79 -23.35 -12.11
N THR A 131 14.25 -22.18 -11.71
CA THR A 131 14.73 -21.14 -12.65
C THR A 131 16.02 -21.60 -13.31
N TYR A 132 16.99 -22.12 -12.54
CA TYR A 132 18.24 -22.65 -13.10
C TYR A 132 18.03 -23.90 -13.97
N ARG A 133 17.02 -24.73 -13.70
CA ARG A 133 16.66 -25.85 -14.59
C ARG A 133 16.25 -25.41 -16.00
N LYS A 134 15.88 -24.15 -16.18
CA LYS A 134 15.56 -23.59 -17.51
C LYS A 134 16.82 -23.14 -18.26
N GLU A 135 17.97 -23.10 -17.58
CA GLU A 135 19.27 -22.70 -18.13
C GLU A 135 20.22 -23.91 -18.19
N PRO A 136 20.33 -24.61 -19.33
CA PRO A 136 21.02 -25.89 -19.42
C PRO A 136 22.52 -25.82 -19.10
N GLU A 137 23.20 -24.73 -19.49
CA GLU A 137 24.63 -24.53 -19.20
C GLU A 137 24.89 -24.38 -17.69
N LEU A 138 24.04 -23.59 -17.02
CA LEU A 138 24.13 -23.36 -15.58
C LEU A 138 23.77 -24.63 -14.80
N GLN A 139 22.70 -25.31 -15.21
CA GLN A 139 22.28 -26.57 -14.62
C GLN A 139 23.38 -27.64 -14.73
N GLN A 140 24.01 -27.78 -15.91
CA GLN A 140 25.09 -28.76 -16.11
C GLN A 140 26.28 -28.45 -15.20
N LYS A 141 26.64 -27.18 -15.03
CA LYS A 141 27.73 -26.75 -14.16
C LYS A 141 27.44 -26.98 -12.67
N ILE A 142 26.21 -26.70 -12.22
CA ILE A 142 25.76 -27.00 -10.86
C ILE A 142 25.82 -28.52 -10.64
N GLN A 143 25.30 -29.30 -11.58
CA GLN A 143 25.29 -30.76 -11.50
C GLN A 143 26.70 -31.35 -11.45
N SER A 144 27.61 -30.93 -12.34
CA SER A 144 28.99 -31.42 -12.34
C SER A 144 29.74 -31.06 -11.06
N THR A 145 29.46 -29.90 -10.49
CA THR A 145 30.05 -29.46 -9.22
C THR A 145 29.58 -30.36 -8.08
N ILE A 146 28.31 -30.77 -8.09
CA ILE A 146 27.72 -31.60 -7.06
C ILE A 146 28.17 -33.04 -7.20
N GLU A 147 28.18 -33.62 -8.40
CA GLU A 147 28.66 -34.98 -8.64
C GLU A 147 30.13 -35.16 -8.26
N ALA A 148 30.95 -34.11 -8.45
CA ALA A 148 32.35 -34.12 -8.05
C ALA A 148 32.56 -34.16 -6.52
N VAL A 149 31.58 -33.68 -5.75
CA VAL A 149 31.69 -33.55 -4.29
C VAL A 149 30.85 -34.61 -3.57
N VAL A 150 29.66 -34.92 -4.10
CA VAL A 150 28.67 -35.85 -3.57
C VAL A 150 28.16 -36.74 -4.72
N PRO A 151 28.88 -37.81 -5.07
CA PRO A 151 28.48 -38.71 -6.15
C PRO A 151 27.10 -39.34 -5.92
N GLN A 152 26.73 -39.58 -4.65
CA GLN A 152 25.45 -40.18 -4.27
C GLN A 152 24.23 -39.25 -4.45
N ALA A 153 24.41 -37.96 -4.76
CA ALA A 153 23.29 -37.05 -5.00
C ALA A 153 22.55 -37.35 -6.31
N GLY A 154 23.20 -38.03 -7.25
CA GLY A 154 22.62 -38.47 -8.52
C GLY A 154 21.88 -37.34 -9.27
N PRO A 155 20.80 -37.65 -10.02
CA PRO A 155 20.05 -36.66 -10.80
C PRO A 155 19.29 -35.64 -9.93
N SER A 156 19.16 -35.88 -8.63
CA SER A 156 18.54 -34.94 -7.69
C SER A 156 19.45 -33.76 -7.35
N GLY A 157 20.77 -33.90 -7.53
CA GLY A 157 21.74 -32.80 -7.49
C GLY A 157 21.61 -31.93 -6.24
N LEU A 158 21.42 -30.62 -6.43
CA LEU A 158 21.35 -29.65 -5.32
C LEU A 158 20.09 -29.82 -4.47
N SER A 159 18.97 -30.23 -5.09
CA SER A 159 17.70 -30.41 -4.36
C SER A 159 17.78 -31.52 -3.31
N PHE A 160 18.56 -32.58 -3.57
CA PHE A 160 18.82 -33.63 -2.57
C PHE A 160 19.55 -33.10 -1.34
N LEU A 161 20.48 -32.17 -1.52
CA LEU A 161 21.27 -31.64 -0.40
C LEU A 161 20.48 -30.63 0.43
N LEU A 162 19.71 -29.77 -0.25
CA LEU A 162 18.95 -28.72 0.43
C LEU A 162 17.78 -29.25 1.26
N VAL A 163 17.27 -30.45 0.97
CA VAL A 163 16.17 -31.07 1.74
C VAL A 163 16.64 -31.74 3.03
N ILE A 164 17.95 -32.01 3.18
CA ILE A 164 18.50 -32.80 4.30
C ILE A 164 18.15 -32.21 5.68
N PRO A 165 18.26 -30.88 5.94
CA PRO A 165 17.83 -30.32 7.22
C PRO A 165 16.36 -30.53 7.56
N LEU A 166 15.47 -30.38 6.57
CA LEU A 166 14.03 -30.61 6.73
C LEU A 166 13.75 -32.09 7.07
N GLN A 167 14.46 -33.01 6.43
CA GLN A 167 14.36 -34.44 6.74
C GLN A 167 14.93 -34.79 8.12
N ARG A 168 15.98 -34.09 8.58
CA ARG A 168 16.60 -34.41 9.88
C ARG A 168 15.70 -34.03 11.05
N ILE A 169 15.16 -32.80 11.06
CA ILE A 169 14.32 -32.32 12.17
C ILE A 169 13.06 -33.18 12.36
N THR A 170 12.51 -33.69 11.25
CA THR A 170 11.35 -34.59 11.25
C THR A 170 11.68 -36.03 11.65
N ARG A 171 12.96 -36.44 11.58
CA ARG A 171 13.41 -37.79 11.99
C ARG A 171 13.70 -37.91 13.48
N TYR A 172 14.03 -36.83 14.20
CA TYR A 172 14.37 -36.95 15.62
C TYR A 172 13.26 -37.56 16.49
N PRO A 173 11.96 -37.21 16.34
CA PRO A 173 10.90 -37.88 17.08
C PRO A 173 10.85 -39.39 16.83
N LEU A 174 11.07 -39.81 15.57
CA LEU A 174 11.03 -41.21 15.17
C LEU A 174 12.21 -42.00 15.76
N LEU A 175 13.40 -41.39 15.80
CA LEU A 175 14.59 -41.98 16.42
C LEU A 175 14.40 -42.13 17.94
N LEU A 176 13.82 -41.12 18.60
CA LEU A 176 13.50 -41.19 20.02
C LEU A 176 12.42 -42.24 20.33
N GLN A 177 11.39 -42.35 19.48
CA GLN A 177 10.36 -43.39 19.60
C GLN A 177 10.96 -44.79 19.47
N LYS A 178 11.87 -45.01 18.51
CA LYS A 178 12.57 -46.29 18.35
C LYS A 178 13.38 -46.67 19.58
N ILE A 179 14.00 -45.70 20.26
CA ILE A 179 14.71 -45.93 21.54
C ILE A 179 13.70 -46.21 22.66
N LEU A 180 12.60 -45.45 22.72
CA LEU A 180 11.53 -45.60 23.72
C LEU A 180 10.86 -46.97 23.66
N GLU A 181 10.55 -47.48 22.47
CA GLU A 181 9.94 -48.81 22.25
C GLU A 181 10.78 -49.97 22.82
N ASN A 182 12.09 -49.76 22.95
CA ASN A 182 13.04 -50.74 23.49
C ASN A 182 13.50 -50.39 24.93
N THR A 183 12.85 -49.43 25.59
CA THR A 183 13.13 -49.02 26.97
C THR A 183 12.02 -49.51 27.91
N LEU A 184 12.38 -50.06 29.08
CA LEU A 184 11.39 -50.55 30.04
C LEU A 184 10.54 -49.40 30.62
N PRO A 185 9.21 -49.55 30.76
CA PRO A 185 8.32 -48.51 31.29
C PRO A 185 8.67 -48.02 32.70
N ASP A 186 9.23 -48.89 33.54
CA ASP A 186 9.62 -48.56 34.92
C ASP A 186 10.98 -47.86 35.01
N ALA A 187 11.70 -47.70 33.89
CA ALA A 187 13.00 -47.04 33.85
C ALA A 187 12.85 -45.51 33.95
N SER A 188 13.73 -44.87 34.71
CA SER A 188 13.79 -43.40 34.83
C SER A 188 13.94 -42.69 33.48
N ALA A 189 14.57 -43.35 32.50
CA ALA A 189 14.75 -42.86 31.14
C ALA A 189 13.45 -42.83 30.31
N TYR A 190 12.48 -43.69 30.59
CA TYR A 190 11.26 -43.83 29.78
C TYR A 190 10.45 -42.54 29.74
N LEU A 191 10.17 -41.94 30.91
CA LEU A 191 9.39 -40.70 31.00
C LEU A 191 10.12 -39.52 30.32
N VAL A 192 11.46 -39.47 30.43
CA VAL A 192 12.26 -38.40 29.82
C VAL A 192 12.26 -38.52 28.30
N LEU A 193 12.44 -39.74 27.77
CA LEU A 193 12.37 -40.00 26.32
C LEU A 193 10.98 -39.71 25.75
N GLN A 194 9.91 -40.10 26.46
CA GLN A 194 8.54 -39.81 26.04
C GLN A 194 8.30 -38.30 25.95
N ARG A 195 8.76 -37.54 26.97
CA ARG A 195 8.70 -36.08 26.97
C ARG A 195 9.52 -35.47 25.84
N ALA A 196 10.74 -35.95 25.61
CA ALA A 196 11.60 -35.46 24.54
C ALA A 196 11.00 -35.73 23.14
N ALA A 197 10.43 -36.92 22.92
CA ALA A 197 9.77 -37.26 21.67
C ALA A 197 8.55 -36.37 21.42
N SER A 198 7.69 -36.16 22.42
CA SER A 198 6.55 -35.24 22.35
C SER A 198 7.01 -33.82 22.06
N ALA A 199 8.02 -33.33 22.77
CA ALA A 199 8.55 -31.99 22.56
C ALA A 199 9.07 -31.78 21.13
N LEU A 200 9.74 -32.76 20.53
CA LEU A 200 10.19 -32.65 19.14
C LEU A 200 9.07 -32.82 18.11
N GLN A 201 7.96 -33.48 18.47
CA GLN A 201 6.74 -33.42 17.66
C GLN A 201 6.16 -31.99 17.68
N ASP A 202 6.12 -31.36 18.86
CA ASP A 202 5.68 -29.97 19.01
C ASP A 202 6.59 -29.00 18.23
N VAL A 203 7.92 -29.18 18.29
CA VAL A 203 8.88 -28.41 17.48
C VAL A 203 8.58 -28.54 15.98
N ASN A 204 8.31 -29.75 15.49
CA ASN A 204 7.96 -29.96 14.08
C ASN A 204 6.63 -29.30 13.71
N ALA A 205 5.63 -29.35 14.61
CA ALA A 205 4.35 -28.66 14.42
C ALA A 205 4.55 -27.13 14.37
N ASN A 206 5.34 -26.57 15.29
CA ASN A 206 5.67 -25.13 15.35
C ASN A 206 6.41 -24.67 14.09
N ILE A 207 7.39 -25.44 13.62
CA ILE A 207 8.12 -25.15 12.37
C ILE A 207 7.17 -25.15 11.17
N ASN A 208 6.28 -26.15 11.09
CA ASN A 208 5.30 -26.24 10.01
C ASN A 208 4.30 -25.08 10.04
N GLU A 209 3.81 -24.71 11.23
CA GLU A 209 2.93 -23.56 11.38
C GLU A 209 3.64 -22.25 10.99
N TYR A 210 4.90 -22.06 11.43
CA TYR A 210 5.71 -20.91 11.04
C TYR A 210 5.92 -20.84 9.52
N LYS A 211 6.25 -21.98 8.88
CA LYS A 211 6.37 -22.08 7.42
C LYS A 211 5.07 -21.63 6.74
N MET A 212 3.93 -22.18 7.17
CA MET A 212 2.62 -21.81 6.64
C MET A 212 2.30 -20.32 6.84
N ARG A 213 2.59 -19.75 8.02
CA ARG A 213 2.42 -18.31 8.29
C ARG A 213 3.24 -17.46 7.31
N LYS A 214 4.49 -17.83 7.02
CA LYS A 214 5.37 -17.12 6.08
C LYS A 214 4.91 -17.25 4.62
N GLU A 215 4.43 -18.43 4.21
CA GLU A 215 3.85 -18.64 2.88
C GLU A 215 2.62 -17.78 2.66
N VAL A 216 1.72 -17.77 3.65
CA VAL A 216 0.51 -16.93 3.67
C VAL A 216 0.88 -15.46 3.61
N ALA A 217 1.85 -15.01 4.43
CA ALA A 217 2.36 -13.64 4.39
C ALA A 217 2.84 -13.27 2.98
N SER A 218 3.76 -14.06 2.41
CA SER A 218 4.31 -13.83 1.07
C SER A 218 3.24 -13.73 -0.02
N LYS A 219 2.22 -14.60 0.05
CA LYS A 219 1.11 -14.64 -0.92
C LYS A 219 0.27 -13.36 -0.93
N TYR A 220 0.08 -12.71 0.21
CA TYR A 220 -0.82 -11.56 0.33
C TYR A 220 -0.09 -10.21 0.50
N THR A 221 1.20 -10.22 0.82
CA THR A 221 2.02 -9.01 0.88
C THR A 221 2.57 -8.60 -0.50
N ARG A 222 2.71 -9.54 -1.46
CA ARG A 222 3.13 -9.21 -2.83
C ARG A 222 2.07 -8.39 -3.55
N VAL A 223 2.27 -7.07 -3.59
CA VAL A 223 1.54 -6.16 -4.46
C VAL A 223 2.12 -6.30 -5.87
N GLU A 224 1.65 -7.28 -6.64
CA GLU A 224 1.93 -7.29 -8.08
C GLU A 224 1.31 -6.01 -8.68
N PRO A 225 2.09 -5.16 -9.38
CA PRO A 225 1.56 -4.00 -10.09
C PRO A 225 0.85 -4.50 -11.35
N LEU A 226 -0.32 -5.11 -11.17
CA LEU A 226 -1.13 -5.63 -12.26
C LEU A 226 -1.88 -4.48 -12.92
N SER A 227 -1.81 -4.42 -14.23
CA SER A 227 -2.63 -3.54 -15.05
C SER A 227 -4.13 -3.87 -14.88
N LEU A 228 -5.00 -2.89 -15.15
CA LEU A 228 -6.47 -3.08 -15.09
C LEU A 228 -6.94 -4.26 -15.97
N ARG A 229 -6.27 -4.50 -17.09
CA ARG A 229 -6.57 -5.62 -18.00
C ARG A 229 -6.22 -6.98 -17.39
N GLU A 230 -5.11 -7.09 -16.67
CA GLU A 230 -4.71 -8.32 -15.97
C GLU A 230 -5.58 -8.56 -14.72
N ARG A 231 -6.02 -7.50 -14.05
CA ARG A 231 -7.01 -7.57 -12.97
C ARG A 231 -8.37 -8.07 -13.47
N LEU A 232 -8.80 -7.62 -14.64
CA LEU A 232 -10.03 -8.08 -15.30
C LEU A 232 -9.91 -9.53 -15.82
N ALA A 233 -8.75 -9.92 -16.34
CA ALA A 233 -8.50 -11.28 -16.81
C ALA A 233 -8.42 -12.31 -15.66
N ARG A 234 -8.06 -11.88 -14.44
CA ARG A 234 -8.06 -12.72 -13.23
C ARG A 234 -9.44 -12.86 -12.56
N ILE A 235 -10.50 -12.26 -13.12
CA ILE A 235 -11.88 -12.46 -12.63
C ILE A 235 -12.31 -13.89 -12.97
N ASN A 236 -11.95 -14.81 -12.09
CA ASN A 236 -12.34 -16.21 -12.16
C ASN A 236 -13.73 -16.35 -11.51
N THR A 237 -14.66 -17.05 -12.17
CA THR A 237 -16.00 -17.37 -11.66
C THR A 237 -15.96 -18.00 -10.26
N HIS A 238 -14.91 -18.78 -9.96
CA HIS A 238 -14.67 -19.35 -8.64
C HIS A 238 -14.31 -18.31 -7.57
N THR A 239 -13.60 -17.23 -7.93
CA THR A 239 -13.25 -16.15 -6.99
C THR A 239 -14.43 -15.21 -6.75
N LEU A 240 -15.24 -14.99 -7.79
CA LEU A 240 -16.50 -14.25 -7.69
C LEU A 240 -17.49 -14.99 -6.78
N SER A 241 -17.65 -16.30 -6.99
CA SER A 241 -18.50 -17.17 -6.16
C SER A 241 -18.13 -17.11 -4.67
N LYS A 242 -16.82 -17.20 -4.34
CA LYS A 242 -16.35 -17.08 -2.95
C LYS A 242 -16.70 -15.73 -2.32
N LYS A 243 -16.57 -14.63 -3.07
CA LYS A 243 -16.99 -13.29 -2.58
C LYS A 243 -18.50 -13.22 -2.32
N THR A 244 -19.31 -13.78 -3.23
CA THR A 244 -20.76 -13.83 -3.06
C THR A 244 -21.16 -14.67 -1.84
N THR A 245 -20.48 -15.81 -1.62
CA THR A 245 -20.75 -16.66 -0.46
C THR A 245 -20.35 -16.00 0.87
N ARG A 246 -19.21 -15.32 0.93
CA ARG A 246 -18.79 -14.56 2.12
C ARG A 246 -19.75 -13.44 2.46
N LEU A 247 -20.24 -12.72 1.44
CA LEU A 247 -21.24 -11.69 1.65
C LEU A 247 -22.55 -12.27 2.19
N SER A 248 -22.98 -13.43 1.67
CA SER A 248 -24.15 -14.13 2.21
C SER A 248 -23.96 -14.47 3.68
N GLN A 249 -22.77 -14.90 4.11
CA GLN A 249 -22.46 -15.15 5.51
C GLN A 249 -22.47 -13.86 6.35
N LEU A 250 -21.90 -12.76 5.83
CA LEU A 250 -21.95 -11.45 6.48
C LEU A 250 -23.39 -10.96 6.69
N LEU A 251 -24.26 -11.15 5.69
CA LEU A 251 -25.69 -10.80 5.79
C LEU A 251 -26.41 -11.65 6.85
N LYS A 252 -26.08 -12.94 6.98
CA LYS A 252 -26.62 -13.79 8.05
C LYS A 252 -26.24 -13.26 9.44
N GLN A 253 -25.00 -12.80 9.62
CA GLN A 253 -24.53 -12.23 10.88
C GLN A 253 -25.24 -10.92 11.23
N GLU A 254 -25.34 -10.01 10.25
CA GLU A 254 -26.04 -8.73 10.44
C GLU A 254 -27.55 -8.90 10.67
N ALA A 255 -28.15 -9.94 10.12
CA ALA A 255 -29.52 -10.32 10.39
C ALA A 255 -29.71 -11.04 11.75
N GLY A 256 -28.63 -11.30 12.49
CA GLY A 256 -28.66 -12.01 13.77
C GLY A 256 -28.99 -13.51 13.65
N LEU A 257 -28.89 -14.09 12.46
CA LEU A 257 -29.20 -15.50 12.18
C LEU A 257 -28.07 -16.44 12.57
N VAL A 258 -26.83 -15.94 12.56
CA VAL A 258 -25.62 -16.66 12.98
C VAL A 258 -24.83 -15.76 13.92
N PRO A 259 -24.36 -16.25 15.08
CA PRO A 259 -23.54 -15.47 15.99
C PRO A 259 -22.25 -15.02 15.30
N ARG A 260 -21.88 -13.75 15.49
CA ARG A 260 -20.60 -13.21 15.01
C ARG A 260 -19.48 -13.71 15.92
N THR A 261 -18.40 -14.20 15.34
CA THR A 261 -17.19 -14.50 16.12
C THR A 261 -16.58 -13.18 16.60
N GLU A 262 -16.65 -12.94 17.90
CA GLU A 262 -15.96 -11.81 18.53
C GLU A 262 -14.53 -12.23 18.87
N ASP A 263 -13.55 -11.65 18.18
CA ASP A 263 -12.12 -11.80 18.51
C ASP A 263 -11.63 -10.46 19.06
N LYS A 264 -12.01 -10.20 20.32
CA LYS A 264 -11.74 -8.92 20.98
C LYS A 264 -10.25 -8.57 21.01
N GLU A 265 -9.39 -9.59 21.13
CA GLU A 265 -7.94 -9.40 21.09
C GLU A 265 -7.48 -8.89 19.73
N PHE A 266 -7.96 -9.50 18.63
CA PHE A 266 -7.65 -9.01 17.30
C PHE A 266 -8.28 -7.66 16.99
N ASP A 267 -9.52 -7.42 17.43
CA ASP A 267 -10.23 -6.16 17.19
C ASP A 267 -9.45 -4.97 17.81
N ASP A 268 -8.94 -5.12 19.03
CA ASP A 268 -8.07 -4.13 19.69
C ASP A 268 -6.76 -3.90 18.90
N LEU A 269 -6.20 -4.95 18.31
CA LEU A 269 -4.97 -4.86 17.49
C LEU A 269 -5.22 -4.19 16.14
N GLU A 270 -6.35 -4.47 15.50
CA GLU A 270 -6.79 -3.83 14.26
C GLU A 270 -7.02 -2.34 14.49
N GLU A 271 -7.74 -1.96 15.55
CA GLU A 271 -7.98 -0.55 15.90
C GLU A 271 -6.65 0.20 16.08
N ARG A 272 -5.70 -0.37 16.82
CA ARG A 272 -4.37 0.21 16.99
C ARG A 272 -3.64 0.38 15.66
N PHE A 273 -3.68 -0.64 14.79
CA PHE A 273 -3.05 -0.54 13.47
C PHE A 273 -3.70 0.55 12.62
N GLN A 274 -5.03 0.65 12.62
CA GLN A 274 -5.76 1.70 11.89
C GLN A 274 -5.36 3.09 12.39
N TRP A 275 -5.26 3.28 13.71
CA TRP A 275 -4.83 4.54 14.30
C TRP A 275 -3.40 4.91 13.90
N VAL A 276 -2.45 3.97 14.01
CA VAL A 276 -1.06 4.17 13.59
C VAL A 276 -0.98 4.49 12.09
N SER A 277 -1.76 3.78 11.27
CA SER A 277 -1.83 4.03 9.83
C SER A 277 -2.34 5.43 9.52
N LEU A 278 -3.37 5.88 10.25
CA LEU A 278 -3.92 7.23 10.12
C LEU A 278 -2.87 8.30 10.46
N CYS A 279 -2.15 8.13 11.57
CA CYS A 279 -1.09 9.08 11.96
C CYS A 279 0.00 9.21 10.89
N VAL A 280 0.42 8.10 10.29
CA VAL A 280 1.44 8.11 9.22
C VAL A 280 0.89 8.80 7.96
N THR A 281 -0.33 8.49 7.53
CA THR A 281 -0.90 9.08 6.31
C THR A 281 -1.19 10.57 6.47
N GLU A 282 -1.70 10.98 7.63
CA GLU A 282 -1.97 12.37 7.94
C GLU A 282 -0.67 13.19 8.06
N LEU A 283 0.32 12.70 8.83
CA LEU A 283 1.62 13.37 8.94
C LEU A 283 2.30 13.48 7.57
N LYS A 284 2.23 12.43 6.74
CA LYS A 284 2.69 12.49 5.36
C LYS A 284 1.96 13.61 4.60
N SER A 285 0.63 13.62 4.59
CA SER A 285 -0.14 14.66 3.89
C SER A 285 0.24 16.08 4.35
N ASN A 286 0.43 16.27 5.66
CA ASN A 286 0.82 17.55 6.24
C ASN A 286 2.23 17.98 5.82
N VAL A 287 3.20 17.07 5.80
CA VAL A 287 4.56 17.35 5.33
C VAL A 287 4.59 17.64 3.82
N ALA A 288 3.76 16.95 3.03
CA ALA A 288 3.61 17.25 1.60
C ALA A 288 3.12 18.68 1.38
N ALA A 289 2.02 19.05 2.04
CA ALA A 289 1.47 20.40 1.98
C ALA A 289 2.48 21.46 2.47
N TYR A 290 3.25 21.16 3.52
CA TYR A 290 4.30 22.03 4.01
C TYR A 290 5.40 22.24 2.95
N LEU A 291 5.85 21.18 2.27
CA LEU A 291 6.84 21.26 1.19
C LEU A 291 6.32 22.06 -0.01
N ASP A 292 5.06 21.87 -0.40
CA ASP A 292 4.42 22.63 -1.48
C ASP A 292 4.35 24.13 -1.14
N ASN A 293 3.98 24.46 0.10
CA ASN A 293 3.97 25.84 0.59
C ASN A 293 5.38 26.45 0.64
N LEU A 294 6.38 25.69 1.10
CA LEU A 294 7.77 26.11 1.10
C LEU A 294 8.29 26.34 -0.32
N GLU A 295 7.89 25.50 -1.27
CA GLU A 295 8.22 25.70 -2.68
C GLU A 295 7.57 26.95 -3.27
N ALA A 296 6.29 27.20 -2.96
CA ALA A 296 5.61 28.42 -3.37
C ALA A 296 6.32 29.66 -2.80
N PHE A 297 6.74 29.64 -1.54
CA PHE A 297 7.55 30.69 -0.92
C PHE A 297 8.89 30.91 -1.63
N LEU A 298 9.62 29.83 -1.95
CA LEU A 298 10.92 29.88 -2.63
C LEU A 298 10.84 30.30 -4.11
N ARG A 299 9.68 30.16 -4.75
CA ARG A 299 9.42 30.67 -6.11
C ARG A 299 9.27 32.18 -6.16
N PHE A 300 8.82 32.80 -5.07
CA PHE A 300 8.71 34.26 -4.99
C PHE A 300 10.07 34.89 -4.69
N ARG A 301 10.70 35.46 -5.73
CA ARG A 301 12.06 36.03 -5.68
C ARG A 301 12.06 37.53 -5.98
N PRO A 302 11.61 38.37 -5.02
CA PRO A 302 11.54 39.81 -5.23
C PRO A 302 12.92 40.46 -5.44
N HIS A 303 13.98 39.84 -4.93
CA HIS A 303 15.37 40.30 -5.11
C HIS A 303 15.93 40.07 -6.52
N GLU A 304 15.24 39.31 -7.37
CA GLU A 304 15.58 39.13 -8.80
C GLU A 304 14.83 40.11 -9.71
N CYS A 305 13.85 40.85 -9.17
CA CYS A 305 13.15 41.88 -9.93
C CYS A 305 14.12 43.02 -10.26
N ASN A 306 14.39 43.22 -11.55
CA ASN A 306 15.21 44.34 -12.01
C ASN A 306 14.39 45.63 -11.91
N LEU A 307 14.45 46.27 -10.75
CA LEU A 307 13.93 47.61 -10.53
C LEU A 307 15.09 48.55 -10.85
N ASP A 308 14.91 49.49 -11.78
CA ASP A 308 15.88 50.57 -12.09
C ASP A 308 16.00 51.54 -10.89
N ILE A 309 16.40 51.01 -9.74
CA ILE A 309 16.63 51.74 -8.50
C ILE A 309 18.15 51.87 -8.37
N PRO A 310 18.70 53.10 -8.46
CA PRO A 310 20.12 53.30 -8.23
C PRO A 310 20.48 52.82 -6.82
N GLY A 311 21.63 52.15 -6.69
CA GLY A 311 22.04 51.41 -5.49
C GLY A 311 21.87 52.11 -4.14
N GLY A 312 21.96 51.34 -3.06
CA GLY A 312 21.68 51.81 -1.70
C GLY A 312 21.03 50.73 -0.83
N PRO A 313 20.16 51.09 0.13
CA PRO A 313 19.52 50.15 1.06
C PRO A 313 18.91 48.90 0.43
N VAL A 314 18.31 49.06 -0.75
CA VAL A 314 17.62 47.99 -1.47
C VAL A 314 18.59 46.86 -1.86
N GLU A 315 19.83 47.17 -2.24
CA GLU A 315 20.82 46.14 -2.59
C GLU A 315 21.21 45.28 -1.37
N GLN A 316 21.33 45.90 -0.21
CA GLN A 316 21.69 45.21 1.04
C GLN A 316 20.56 44.28 1.51
N TYR A 317 19.30 44.75 1.49
CA TYR A 317 18.14 43.90 1.77
C TYR A 317 17.95 42.79 0.72
N SER A 318 18.18 43.09 -0.57
CA SER A 318 18.12 42.09 -1.64
C SER A 318 19.22 41.03 -1.49
N SER A 319 20.43 41.42 -1.05
CA SER A 319 21.52 40.48 -0.78
C SER A 319 21.18 39.53 0.36
N LEU A 320 20.69 40.06 1.49
CA LEU A 320 20.25 39.24 2.62
C LEU A 320 19.08 38.31 2.23
N SER A 321 18.08 38.84 1.52
CA SER A 321 16.93 38.05 1.07
C SER A 321 17.37 36.91 0.13
N ARG A 322 18.31 37.19 -0.78
CA ARG A 322 18.89 36.18 -1.68
C ARG A 322 19.66 35.11 -0.90
N ASP A 323 20.49 35.50 0.06
CA ASP A 323 21.25 34.54 0.88
C ASP A 323 20.33 33.61 1.67
N LEU A 324 19.31 34.16 2.34
CA LEU A 324 18.32 33.38 3.07
C LEU A 324 17.55 32.42 2.16
N GLN A 325 17.00 32.91 1.04
CA GLN A 325 16.18 32.08 0.14
C GLN A 325 17.01 31.04 -0.63
N CYS A 326 18.17 31.41 -1.18
CA CYS A 326 18.99 30.53 -2.01
C CYS A 326 19.88 29.59 -1.19
N GLN A 327 20.17 29.89 0.07
CA GLN A 327 20.95 29.01 0.93
C GLN A 327 20.12 28.42 2.07
N ALA A 328 19.71 29.21 3.07
CA ALA A 328 19.10 28.72 4.30
C ALA A 328 17.84 27.88 4.06
N PHE A 329 16.85 28.48 3.37
CA PHE A 329 15.57 27.83 3.12
C PHE A 329 15.68 26.71 2.07
N LEU A 330 16.59 26.83 1.10
CA LEU A 330 16.81 25.79 0.09
C LEU A 330 17.47 24.54 0.71
N GLU A 331 18.49 24.72 1.54
CA GLU A 331 19.14 23.63 2.27
C GLU A 331 18.15 22.95 3.22
N PHE A 332 17.37 23.74 3.96
CA PHE A 332 16.30 23.22 4.81
C PHE A 332 15.28 22.40 4.02
N LYS A 333 14.81 22.88 2.86
CA LYS A 333 13.90 22.13 1.98
C LYS A 333 14.50 20.77 1.59
N GLN A 334 15.75 20.75 1.14
CA GLN A 334 16.43 19.51 0.72
C GLN A 334 16.59 18.52 1.88
N ARG A 335 16.97 19.01 3.07
CA ARG A 335 17.09 18.19 4.28
C ARG A 335 15.72 17.67 4.73
N LEU A 336 14.67 18.49 4.67
CA LEU A 336 13.30 18.08 4.99
C LEU A 336 12.78 17.00 4.04
N GLU A 337 13.02 17.15 2.74
CA GLU A 337 12.69 16.13 1.74
C GLU A 337 13.42 14.82 1.99
N GLY A 338 14.73 14.89 2.27
CA GLY A 338 15.60 13.73 2.45
C GLY A 338 15.36 12.98 3.75
N LEU A 339 15.24 13.70 4.86
CA LEU A 339 15.27 13.14 6.22
C LEU A 339 13.89 12.97 6.86
N VAL A 340 12.85 13.60 6.32
CA VAL A 340 11.48 13.51 6.86
C VAL A 340 10.52 12.94 5.83
N TRP A 341 10.41 13.57 4.65
CA TRP A 341 9.43 13.19 3.63
C TRP A 341 9.68 11.80 3.02
N ARG A 342 10.91 11.50 2.60
CA ARG A 342 11.26 10.18 2.04
C ARG A 342 11.10 9.04 3.05
N PRO A 343 11.53 9.16 4.33
CA PRO A 343 11.20 8.20 5.37
C PRO A 343 9.70 8.01 5.58
N LEU A 344 8.90 9.09 5.65
CA LEU A 344 7.43 8.98 5.76
C LEU A 344 6.81 8.25 4.58
N CYS A 345 7.28 8.49 3.37
CA CYS A 345 6.82 7.77 2.19
C CYS A 345 7.15 6.28 2.25
N SER A 346 8.32 5.92 2.77
CA SER A 346 8.75 4.53 2.94
C SER A 346 7.93 3.83 4.02
N LEU A 347 7.68 4.52 5.14
CA LEU A 347 6.82 4.04 6.22
C LEU A 347 5.39 3.81 5.73
N ALA A 348 4.82 4.76 5.00
CA ALA A 348 3.48 4.61 4.40
C ALA A 348 3.38 3.42 3.44
N LYS A 349 4.45 3.12 2.68
CA LYS A 349 4.50 1.92 1.81
C LYS A 349 4.55 0.63 2.63
N ALA A 350 5.27 0.63 3.76
CA ALA A 350 5.38 -0.55 4.63
C ALA A 350 4.03 -0.96 5.26
N LEU A 351 3.11 -0.01 5.48
CA LEU A 351 1.77 -0.26 6.02
C LEU A 351 0.87 -1.08 5.07
N VAL A 352 1.12 -1.05 3.76
CA VAL A 352 0.24 -1.69 2.75
C VAL A 352 0.18 -3.21 2.93
N GLY A 353 1.30 -3.84 3.30
CA GLY A 353 1.38 -5.28 3.51
C GLY A 353 0.47 -5.77 4.65
N PRO A 354 0.69 -5.28 5.89
CA PRO A 354 -0.19 -5.59 7.03
C PRO A 354 -1.66 -5.24 6.76
N GLN A 355 -1.95 -4.10 6.12
CA GLN A 355 -3.33 -3.72 5.81
C GLN A 355 -4.02 -4.73 4.87
N ASN A 356 -3.30 -5.25 3.88
CA ASN A 356 -3.80 -6.32 3.02
C ASN A 356 -4.03 -7.62 3.79
N LEU A 357 -3.13 -7.98 4.72
CA LEU A 357 -3.27 -9.18 5.55
C LEU A 357 -4.47 -9.09 6.49
N ILE A 358 -4.70 -7.95 7.15
CA ILE A 358 -5.89 -7.70 7.99
C ILE A 358 -7.16 -7.86 7.16
N LYS A 359 -7.24 -7.21 5.99
CA LYS A 359 -8.37 -7.37 5.07
C LYS A 359 -8.57 -8.83 4.65
N LYS A 360 -7.48 -9.56 4.41
CA LYS A 360 -7.53 -10.98 4.04
C LYS A 360 -7.96 -11.88 5.19
N ARG A 361 -7.59 -11.56 6.43
CA ARG A 361 -8.09 -12.25 7.63
C ARG A 361 -9.60 -12.08 7.74
N LEU A 362 -10.11 -10.85 7.64
CA LEU A 362 -11.56 -10.57 7.69
C LEU A 362 -12.32 -11.32 6.58
N ASP A 363 -11.79 -11.31 5.35
CA ASP A 363 -12.32 -12.10 4.24
C ASP A 363 -12.37 -13.62 4.54
N LYS A 364 -11.37 -14.12 5.28
CA LYS A 364 -11.16 -15.56 5.55
C LYS A 364 -11.86 -16.05 6.80
N LEU A 365 -12.16 -15.17 7.75
CA LEU A 365 -12.99 -15.44 8.91
C LEU A 365 -14.37 -15.94 8.47
N LEU A 366 -14.96 -15.29 7.46
CA LEU A 366 -16.24 -15.69 6.89
C LEU A 366 -16.20 -17.10 6.23
N ASP A 367 -15.07 -17.48 5.64
CA ASP A 367 -14.87 -18.84 5.12
C ASP A 367 -14.78 -19.84 6.31
N PHE A 368 -14.04 -19.49 7.37
CA PHE A 368 -13.85 -20.31 8.56
C PHE A 368 -15.16 -20.57 9.32
N GLU A 369 -15.92 -19.50 9.62
CA GLU A 369 -17.20 -19.59 10.34
C GLU A 369 -18.21 -20.48 9.61
N ARG A 370 -18.26 -20.40 8.28
CA ARG A 370 -19.11 -21.27 7.47
C ARG A 370 -18.70 -22.74 7.57
N VAL A 371 -17.39 -23.01 7.60
CA VAL A 371 -16.89 -24.39 7.76
C VAL A 371 -17.16 -24.90 9.18
N GLU A 372 -17.04 -24.05 10.20
CA GLU A 372 -17.42 -24.39 11.59
C GLU A 372 -18.92 -24.70 11.70
N GLU A 373 -19.79 -23.88 11.12
CA GLU A 373 -21.26 -24.11 11.05
C GLU A 373 -21.55 -25.49 10.44
N LYS A 374 -20.93 -25.80 9.30
CA LYS A 374 -21.10 -27.10 8.63
C LYS A 374 -20.53 -28.26 9.43
N LEU A 375 -19.39 -28.09 10.10
CA LEU A 375 -18.80 -29.12 10.93
C LEU A 375 -19.72 -29.46 12.11
N LEU A 376 -20.36 -28.46 12.71
CA LEU A 376 -21.35 -28.65 13.77
C LEU A 376 -22.62 -29.35 13.26
N GLU A 377 -23.06 -29.08 12.04
CA GLU A 377 -24.27 -29.67 11.45
C GLU A 377 -24.07 -31.10 10.90
N VAL A 378 -22.97 -31.33 10.17
CA VAL A 378 -22.77 -32.54 9.35
C VAL A 378 -21.65 -33.44 9.90
N GLY A 379 -20.80 -32.92 10.79
CA GLY A 379 -19.68 -33.67 11.39
C GLY A 379 -18.56 -34.05 10.43
N ASN A 380 -18.61 -33.55 9.18
CA ASN A 380 -17.58 -33.80 8.18
C ASN A 380 -17.15 -32.52 7.45
N VAL A 381 -15.90 -32.52 7.00
CA VAL A 381 -15.27 -31.40 6.33
C VAL A 381 -14.53 -31.94 5.12
N THR A 382 -14.68 -31.29 3.98
CA THR A 382 -13.89 -31.65 2.79
C THR A 382 -12.45 -31.15 2.93
N TYR A 383 -11.52 -31.73 2.16
CA TYR A 383 -10.12 -31.29 2.15
C TYR A 383 -9.98 -29.79 1.84
N GLU A 384 -10.79 -29.25 0.92
CA GLU A 384 -10.77 -27.82 0.58
C GLU A 384 -11.26 -26.92 1.73
N GLU A 385 -12.23 -27.41 2.50
CA GLU A 385 -12.78 -26.71 3.67
C GLU A 385 -11.81 -26.73 4.85
N GLU A 386 -11.10 -27.85 5.07
CA GLU A 386 -10.04 -27.94 6.07
C GLU A 386 -8.85 -27.02 5.72
N ALA A 387 -8.48 -26.97 4.43
CA ALA A 387 -7.47 -26.02 3.95
C ALA A 387 -7.89 -24.56 4.16
N ALA A 388 -9.19 -24.25 4.04
CA ALA A 388 -9.71 -22.91 4.33
C ALA A 388 -9.61 -22.57 5.82
N ARG A 389 -9.89 -23.53 6.72
CA ARG A 389 -9.71 -23.37 8.17
C ARG A 389 -8.27 -23.06 8.52
N HIS A 390 -7.33 -23.90 8.06
CA HIS A 390 -5.90 -23.68 8.29
C HIS A 390 -5.41 -22.35 7.73
N THR A 391 -5.92 -21.91 6.58
CA THR A 391 -5.56 -20.60 6.00
C THR A 391 -5.98 -19.44 6.92
N TYR A 392 -7.19 -19.49 7.50
CA TYR A 392 -7.64 -18.47 8.45
C TYR A 392 -6.81 -18.49 9.73
N GLN A 393 -6.61 -19.67 10.33
CA GLN A 393 -5.81 -19.83 11.54
C GLN A 393 -4.38 -19.31 11.35
N ALA A 394 -3.75 -19.62 10.21
CA ALA A 394 -2.43 -19.12 9.85
C ALA A 394 -2.38 -17.58 9.79
N LEU A 395 -3.37 -16.96 9.13
CA LEU A 395 -3.48 -15.50 9.03
C LEU A 395 -3.69 -14.87 10.41
N ASN A 396 -4.57 -15.45 11.23
CA ASN A 396 -4.87 -14.96 12.56
C ASN A 396 -3.63 -15.02 13.46
N SER A 397 -3.01 -16.20 13.59
CA SER A 397 -1.81 -16.40 14.41
C SER A 397 -0.65 -15.50 13.97
N LEU A 398 -0.45 -15.32 12.65
CA LEU A 398 0.56 -14.40 12.12
C LEU A 398 0.30 -12.95 12.57
N LEU A 399 -0.93 -12.46 12.39
CA LEU A 399 -1.25 -11.07 12.70
C LEU A 399 -1.22 -10.80 14.21
N VAL A 400 -1.73 -11.72 15.03
CA VAL A 400 -1.68 -11.58 16.50
C VAL A 400 -0.23 -11.52 17.00
N ALA A 401 0.68 -12.31 16.42
CA ALA A 401 2.09 -12.31 16.81
C ALA A 401 2.88 -11.08 16.32
N GLU A 402 2.67 -10.67 15.07
CA GLU A 402 3.54 -9.69 14.39
C GLU A 402 3.01 -8.24 14.44
N LEU A 403 1.69 -8.04 14.43
CA LEU A 403 1.08 -6.71 14.37
C LEU A 403 1.41 -5.81 15.58
N PRO A 404 1.48 -6.32 16.83
CA PRO A 404 1.90 -5.52 17.98
C PRO A 404 3.33 -4.97 17.83
N GLN A 405 4.25 -5.84 17.39
CA GLN A 405 5.67 -5.50 17.19
C GLN A 405 5.82 -4.49 16.05
N PHE A 406 5.08 -4.71 14.95
CA PHE A 406 5.03 -3.80 13.82
C PHE A 406 4.53 -2.40 14.24
N ASN A 407 3.40 -2.33 14.96
CA ASN A 407 2.84 -1.06 15.44
C ASN A 407 3.82 -0.30 16.35
N GLN A 408 4.51 -1.01 17.24
CA GLN A 408 5.52 -0.41 18.12
C GLN A 408 6.69 0.18 17.32
N LEU A 409 7.20 -0.55 16.33
CA LEU A 409 8.27 -0.07 15.44
C LEU A 409 7.82 1.16 14.64
N VAL A 410 6.63 1.14 14.05
CA VAL A 410 6.09 2.29 13.30
C VAL A 410 6.00 3.53 14.18
N MET A 411 5.52 3.40 15.43
CA MET A 411 5.43 4.51 16.37
C MET A 411 6.81 5.06 16.79
N GLN A 412 7.80 4.19 16.99
CA GLN A 412 9.18 4.61 17.26
C GLN A 412 9.75 5.41 16.08
N TRP A 413 9.55 4.92 14.86
CA TRP A 413 9.98 5.60 13.63
C TRP A 413 9.27 6.94 13.44
N LEU A 414 7.96 7.00 13.65
CA LEU A 414 7.18 8.24 13.60
C LEU A 414 7.73 9.27 14.61
N GLY A 415 8.01 8.83 15.84
CA GLY A 415 8.62 9.68 16.86
C GLY A 415 10.01 10.19 16.44
N GLN A 416 10.84 9.36 15.81
CA GLN A 416 12.15 9.78 15.33
C GLN A 416 12.05 10.78 14.16
N ILE A 417 11.10 10.58 13.25
CA ILE A 417 10.82 11.50 12.15
C ILE A 417 10.39 12.87 12.70
N LEU A 418 9.51 12.88 13.71
CA LEU A 418 9.06 14.13 14.35
C LEU A 418 10.21 14.85 15.07
N ARG A 419 11.07 14.13 15.80
CA ARG A 419 12.28 14.72 16.41
C ARG A 419 13.22 15.30 15.36
N THR A 420 13.39 14.60 14.24
CA THR A 420 14.20 15.08 13.11
C THR A 420 13.61 16.35 12.52
N PHE A 421 12.29 16.40 12.32
CA PHE A 421 11.60 17.61 11.87
C PHE A 421 11.84 18.80 12.82
N VAL A 422 11.68 18.60 14.12
CA VAL A 422 11.93 19.65 15.14
C VAL A 422 13.39 20.11 15.12
N ALA A 423 14.34 19.19 15.00
CA ALA A 423 15.75 19.52 14.88
C ALA A 423 16.03 20.36 13.61
N LEU A 424 15.45 20.00 12.47
CA LEU A 424 15.58 20.78 11.24
C LEU A 424 14.99 22.20 11.36
N GLN A 425 13.87 22.36 12.06
CA GLN A 425 13.28 23.67 12.34
C GLN A 425 14.20 24.52 13.23
N LYS A 426 14.81 23.90 14.23
CA LYS A 426 15.80 24.56 15.10
C LYS A 426 17.02 24.99 14.29
N ASP A 427 17.60 24.08 13.50
CA ASP A 427 18.75 24.37 12.63
C ASP A 427 18.45 25.53 11.68
N LEU A 428 17.27 25.53 11.03
CA LEU A 428 16.84 26.62 10.17
C LEU A 428 16.78 27.95 10.94
N SER A 429 16.20 27.94 12.14
CA SER A 429 16.07 29.14 12.96
C SER A 429 17.44 29.71 13.36
N GLU A 430 18.38 28.84 13.76
CA GLU A 430 19.76 29.23 14.09
C GLU A 430 20.50 29.78 12.86
N GLN A 431 20.38 29.12 11.70
CA GLN A 431 21.01 29.58 10.46
C GLN A 431 20.45 30.93 10.00
N VAL A 432 19.13 31.13 10.07
CA VAL A 432 18.48 32.41 9.70
C VAL A 432 18.94 33.51 10.64
N LEU A 433 18.98 33.25 11.94
CA LEU A 433 19.44 34.22 12.94
C LEU A 433 20.90 34.61 12.70
N GLN A 434 21.79 33.63 12.54
CA GLN A 434 23.22 33.89 12.33
C GLN A 434 23.48 34.71 11.05
N ARG A 435 22.81 34.37 9.94
CA ARG A 435 22.91 35.12 8.68
C ARG A 435 22.35 36.54 8.80
N ALA A 436 21.23 36.70 9.50
CA ALA A 436 20.63 37.99 9.77
C ALA A 436 21.58 38.85 10.61
N GLU A 437 22.07 38.37 11.76
CA GLU A 437 23.00 39.09 12.64
C GLU A 437 24.29 39.48 11.91
N GLY A 438 24.86 38.59 11.10
CA GLY A 438 26.05 38.89 10.29
C GLY A 438 25.82 39.98 9.24
N SER A 439 24.58 40.15 8.78
CA SER A 439 24.19 41.14 7.77
C SER A 439 23.64 42.43 8.39
N VAL A 440 23.18 42.41 9.64
CA VAL A 440 22.51 43.55 10.32
C VAL A 440 23.40 44.78 10.34
N ALA A 441 24.70 44.65 10.61
CA ALA A 441 25.62 45.79 10.62
C ALA A 441 25.75 46.48 9.25
N GLN A 442 25.43 45.78 8.16
CA GLN A 442 25.44 46.32 6.80
C GLN A 442 24.09 46.92 6.41
N LEU A 443 23.02 46.67 7.17
CA LEU A 443 21.69 47.19 6.87
C LEU A 443 21.61 48.68 7.27
N PRO A 444 21.00 49.53 6.45
CA PRO A 444 21.03 50.98 6.65
C PRO A 444 20.15 51.45 7.82
N HIS A 445 19.20 50.62 8.26
CA HIS A 445 18.27 50.92 9.34
C HIS A 445 18.62 50.22 10.66
N HIS A 446 19.80 49.59 10.78
CA HIS A 446 20.17 48.81 11.96
C HIS A 446 20.24 49.61 13.26
N HIS A 447 20.39 50.93 13.17
CA HIS A 447 20.38 51.84 14.31
C HIS A 447 18.97 52.13 14.86
N LEU A 448 17.91 51.79 14.12
CA LEU A 448 16.52 52.03 14.56
C LEU A 448 16.09 50.95 15.55
N SER A 449 15.34 51.35 16.58
CA SER A 449 14.62 50.40 17.43
C SER A 449 13.51 49.71 16.62
N GLU A 450 13.14 48.48 17.01
CA GLU A 450 12.07 47.73 16.33
C GLU A 450 10.77 48.55 16.13
N PRO A 451 10.24 49.27 17.14
CA PRO A 451 9.03 50.08 16.95
C PRO A 451 9.24 51.25 15.98
N ALA A 452 10.42 51.87 15.98
CA ALA A 452 10.75 52.95 15.07
C ALA A 452 10.88 52.46 13.63
N PHE A 453 11.50 51.28 13.43
CA PHE A 453 11.57 50.63 12.13
C PHE A 453 10.20 50.23 11.61
N ARG A 454 9.33 49.63 12.44
CA ARG A 454 7.94 49.30 12.04
C ARG A 454 7.16 50.54 11.61
N LYS A 455 7.22 51.61 12.40
CA LYS A 455 6.56 52.87 12.07
C LYS A 455 7.08 53.45 10.76
N LEU A 456 8.39 53.44 10.53
CA LEU A 456 9.00 53.87 9.26
C LEU A 456 8.44 53.08 8.08
N VAL A 457 8.35 51.75 8.19
CA VAL A 457 7.81 50.88 7.14
C VAL A 457 6.33 51.17 6.89
N GLU A 458 5.52 51.29 7.94
CA GLU A 458 4.10 51.62 7.84
C GLU A 458 3.86 52.99 7.17
N ASP A 459 4.58 54.02 7.62
CA ASP A 459 4.49 55.38 7.06
C ASP A 459 4.91 55.39 5.58
N THR A 460 6.00 54.68 5.25
CA THR A 460 6.49 54.57 3.86
C THR A 460 5.47 53.87 2.97
N LEU A 461 4.96 52.71 3.38
CA LEU A 461 3.94 51.98 2.62
C LEU A 461 2.65 52.78 2.47
N GLY A 462 2.23 53.49 3.51
CA GLY A 462 1.06 54.37 3.49
C GLY A 462 1.24 55.53 2.50
N GLN A 463 2.40 56.17 2.50
CA GLN A 463 2.73 57.26 1.59
C GLN A 463 2.81 56.76 0.14
N THR A 464 3.55 55.69 -0.13
CA THR A 464 3.68 55.10 -1.47
C THR A 464 2.32 54.61 -1.99
N GLY A 465 1.50 53.99 -1.13
CA GLY A 465 0.14 53.58 -1.48
C GLY A 465 -0.76 54.76 -1.83
N SER A 466 -0.63 55.88 -1.10
CA SER A 466 -1.36 57.11 -1.40
C SER A 466 -0.91 57.76 -2.70
N GLN A 467 0.40 57.78 -2.96
CA GLN A 467 0.97 58.25 -4.23
C GLN A 467 0.52 57.39 -5.41
N LEU A 468 0.51 56.06 -5.28
CA LEU A 468 0.04 55.16 -6.32
C LEU A 468 -1.45 55.35 -6.59
N ARG A 469 -2.25 55.56 -5.55
CA ARG A 469 -3.69 55.87 -5.69
C ARG A 469 -3.91 57.20 -6.41
N ALA A 470 -3.19 58.25 -6.02
CA ALA A 470 -3.25 59.56 -6.68
C ALA A 470 -2.78 59.48 -8.14
N PHE A 471 -1.72 58.72 -8.42
CA PHE A 471 -1.23 58.44 -9.77
C PHE A 471 -2.30 57.72 -10.59
N ARG A 472 -2.92 56.67 -10.04
CA ARG A 472 -4.01 55.94 -10.68
C ARG A 472 -5.20 56.86 -10.98
N GLU A 473 -5.63 57.68 -10.03
CA GLU A 473 -6.73 58.63 -10.24
C GLU A 473 -6.39 59.67 -11.32
N THR A 474 -5.13 60.12 -11.37
CA THR A 474 -4.65 61.02 -12.43
C THR A 474 -4.65 60.32 -13.78
N PHE A 475 -4.20 59.08 -13.82
CA PHE A 475 -4.18 58.24 -15.02
C PHE A 475 -5.60 57.95 -15.53
N GLU A 476 -6.54 57.64 -14.63
CA GLU A 476 -7.96 57.45 -14.95
C GLU A 476 -8.64 58.74 -15.46
N LYS A 477 -8.19 59.93 -15.02
CA LYS A 477 -8.67 61.23 -15.53
C LYS A 477 -8.10 61.59 -16.90
N VAL A 478 -6.89 61.13 -17.22
CA VAL A 478 -6.17 61.44 -18.46
C VAL A 478 -6.42 60.40 -19.54
N LEU A 479 -6.80 59.17 -19.18
CA LEU A 479 -7.28 58.20 -20.16
C LEU A 479 -8.64 58.64 -20.71
N PRO A 480 -8.85 58.60 -22.04
CA PRO A 480 -10.19 58.74 -22.57
C PRO A 480 -11.08 57.63 -21.97
N PRO A 481 -12.35 57.92 -21.64
CA PRO A 481 -13.27 56.87 -21.21
C PRO A 481 -13.28 55.76 -22.28
N PRO A 482 -13.40 54.48 -21.89
CA PRO A 482 -13.54 53.40 -22.86
C PRO A 482 -14.66 53.80 -23.81
N THR A 483 -14.34 53.95 -25.09
CA THR A 483 -15.25 54.50 -26.08
C THR A 483 -16.40 53.52 -26.27
N ALA A 484 -17.44 53.63 -25.45
CA ALA A 484 -18.71 52.95 -25.66
C ALA A 484 -19.38 53.63 -26.86
N GLN A 485 -19.02 53.21 -28.07
CA GLN A 485 -19.78 53.60 -29.26
C GLN A 485 -21.15 52.91 -29.19
N PRO A 486 -22.27 53.63 -29.38
CA PRO A 486 -23.59 53.03 -29.46
C PRO A 486 -23.61 51.95 -30.54
N LEU A 487 -24.31 50.84 -30.29
CA LEU A 487 -24.50 49.76 -31.25
C LEU A 487 -25.08 50.32 -32.56
N LEU A 488 -24.53 49.92 -33.70
CA LEU A 488 -25.09 50.25 -35.01
C LEU A 488 -26.56 49.77 -35.07
N PRO A 489 -27.52 50.58 -35.53
CA PRO A 489 -28.93 50.18 -35.62
C PRO A 489 -29.06 48.86 -36.39
N GLY A 490 -29.57 47.81 -35.74
CA GLY A 490 -29.72 46.46 -36.31
C GLY A 490 -28.69 45.41 -35.84
N SER A 491 -27.62 45.80 -35.14
CA SER A 491 -26.60 44.87 -34.62
C SER A 491 -26.89 44.31 -33.23
N GLU A 492 -27.91 44.82 -32.54
CA GLU A 492 -28.29 44.43 -31.17
C GLU A 492 -28.61 42.93 -31.04
N ARG A 493 -29.38 42.37 -31.98
CA ARG A 493 -29.73 40.94 -31.97
C ARG A 493 -28.52 40.04 -32.15
N GLN A 494 -27.57 40.45 -32.99
CA GLN A 494 -26.32 39.71 -33.24
C GLN A 494 -25.40 39.76 -32.02
N VAL A 495 -25.28 40.92 -31.37
CA VAL A 495 -24.51 41.07 -30.14
C VAL A 495 -25.14 40.29 -28.99
N GLN A 496 -26.47 40.31 -28.86
CA GLN A 496 -27.18 39.53 -27.84
C GLN A 496 -27.06 38.01 -28.07
N ALA A 497 -27.05 37.56 -29.33
CA ALA A 497 -26.79 36.17 -29.69
C ALA A 497 -25.34 35.74 -29.42
N LEU A 498 -24.36 36.60 -29.65
CA LEU A 498 -22.96 36.33 -29.30
C LEU A 498 -22.75 36.34 -27.77
N LEU A 499 -23.42 37.27 -27.07
CA LEU A 499 -23.39 37.38 -25.61
C LEU A 499 -23.97 36.14 -24.94
N SER A 500 -25.13 35.66 -25.40
CA SER A 500 -25.76 34.44 -24.86
C SER A 500 -24.93 33.18 -25.15
N ARG A 501 -24.23 33.15 -26.29
CA ARG A 501 -23.46 31.99 -26.72
C ARG A 501 -22.05 31.88 -26.11
N TYR A 502 -21.38 33.01 -25.83
CA TYR A 502 -19.97 33.02 -25.41
C TYR A 502 -19.70 33.78 -24.11
N GLY A 503 -20.67 34.55 -23.60
CA GLY A 503 -20.55 35.35 -22.37
C GLY A 503 -19.83 36.70 -22.57
N PRO A 504 -20.00 37.65 -21.62
CA PRO A 504 -19.50 39.03 -21.75
C PRO A 504 -17.97 39.14 -21.79
N GLY A 505 -17.25 38.22 -21.14
CA GLY A 505 -15.78 38.24 -21.08
C GLY A 505 -15.05 37.81 -22.37
N LYS A 506 -15.80 37.46 -23.42
CA LYS A 506 -15.24 37.00 -24.71
C LYS A 506 -15.65 37.86 -25.90
N LEU A 507 -16.33 38.99 -25.67
CA LEU A 507 -16.73 39.90 -26.75
C LEU A 507 -15.68 40.98 -26.96
N TYR A 508 -15.36 41.28 -28.21
CA TYR A 508 -14.40 42.29 -28.61
C TYR A 508 -14.98 43.17 -29.70
N GLN A 509 -14.67 44.47 -29.66
CA GLN A 509 -14.98 45.44 -30.69
C GLN A 509 -13.77 45.68 -31.60
N VAL A 510 -14.03 45.74 -32.90
CA VAL A 510 -13.03 46.07 -33.91
C VAL A 510 -12.72 47.57 -33.85
N THR A 511 -11.48 47.94 -33.52
CA THR A 511 -11.08 49.34 -33.29
C THR A 511 -10.75 50.11 -34.56
N SER A 512 -10.45 49.42 -35.67
CA SER A 512 -10.19 50.00 -36.99
C SER A 512 -10.57 49.03 -38.11
N ASN A 513 -10.87 49.52 -39.31
CA ASN A 513 -11.23 48.66 -40.44
C ASN A 513 -10.15 47.59 -40.69
N ILE A 514 -10.61 46.35 -40.88
CA ILE A 514 -9.79 45.19 -41.17
C ILE A 514 -10.13 44.77 -42.60
N SER A 515 -9.12 44.69 -43.46
CA SER A 515 -9.22 44.14 -44.80
C SER A 515 -8.46 42.83 -44.82
N GLY A 516 -9.18 41.71 -44.89
CA GLY A 516 -8.58 40.37 -44.95
C GLY A 516 -7.97 40.13 -46.32
N SER A 517 -6.69 39.80 -46.38
CA SER A 517 -5.98 39.48 -47.61
C SER A 517 -5.78 37.97 -47.84
N GLY A 518 -5.92 37.15 -46.80
CA GLY A 518 -5.82 35.69 -46.85
C GLY A 518 -7.17 34.97 -46.95
N THR A 519 -7.15 33.71 -47.38
CA THR A 519 -8.35 32.87 -47.59
C THR A 519 -9.21 32.63 -46.33
N LEU A 520 -8.64 32.83 -45.13
CA LEU A 520 -9.31 32.66 -43.84
C LEU A 520 -9.34 33.97 -43.03
N ASP A 521 -8.90 35.09 -43.61
CA ASP A 521 -8.90 36.39 -42.93
C ASP A 521 -10.23 37.09 -43.13
N LEU A 522 -10.77 37.66 -42.05
CA LEU A 522 -12.02 38.40 -42.12
C LEU A 522 -11.79 39.84 -42.52
N THR A 523 -12.69 40.37 -43.35
CA THR A 523 -12.82 41.80 -43.62
C THR A 523 -13.93 42.34 -42.73
N LEU A 524 -13.57 43.16 -41.73
CA LEU A 524 -14.50 43.68 -40.73
C LEU A 524 -14.43 45.22 -40.65
N PRO A 525 -15.57 45.92 -40.69
CA PRO A 525 -15.59 47.36 -40.41
C PRO A 525 -15.30 47.67 -38.94
N ARG A 526 -14.75 48.87 -38.71
CA ARG A 526 -14.59 49.48 -37.39
C ARG A 526 -15.94 49.54 -36.69
N GLY A 527 -15.96 49.18 -35.41
CA GLY A 527 -17.14 49.22 -34.55
C GLY A 527 -17.90 47.90 -34.47
N GLN A 528 -17.62 46.91 -35.33
CA GLN A 528 -18.26 45.60 -35.28
C GLN A 528 -17.83 44.79 -34.05
N ILE A 529 -18.78 44.06 -33.45
CA ILE A 529 -18.55 43.18 -32.30
C ILE A 529 -18.38 41.74 -32.76
N VAL A 530 -17.38 41.07 -32.21
CA VAL A 530 -17.03 39.67 -32.48
C VAL A 530 -16.76 38.92 -31.19
N ALA A 531 -16.96 37.61 -31.18
CA ALA A 531 -16.58 36.75 -30.06
C ALA A 531 -15.21 36.11 -30.29
N LEU A 532 -14.34 36.16 -29.29
CA LEU A 532 -13.03 35.53 -29.33
C LEU A 532 -13.16 34.02 -29.10
N LEU A 533 -12.68 33.23 -30.07
CA LEU A 533 -12.61 31.77 -29.95
C LEU A 533 -11.23 31.31 -29.49
N GLN A 534 -10.18 31.84 -30.13
CA GLN A 534 -8.79 31.52 -29.80
C GLN A 534 -7.90 32.76 -29.96
N ASN A 535 -6.98 32.94 -29.01
CA ASN A 535 -6.04 34.07 -28.96
C ASN A 535 -4.69 33.80 -29.67
N LYS A 536 -4.62 32.73 -30.48
CA LYS A 536 -3.48 32.36 -31.33
C LYS A 536 -4.00 31.63 -32.58
N ASP A 537 -3.23 31.66 -33.67
CA ASP A 537 -3.51 30.83 -34.85
C ASP A 537 -3.08 29.36 -34.67
N THR A 538 -3.39 28.50 -35.64
CA THR A 538 -3.01 27.07 -35.64
C THR A 538 -1.50 26.82 -35.65
N LYS A 539 -0.69 27.85 -35.91
CA LYS A 539 0.77 27.82 -35.84
C LYS A 539 1.33 28.51 -34.58
N GLY A 540 0.46 28.90 -33.64
CA GLY A 540 0.84 29.50 -32.36
C GLY A 540 1.10 31.01 -32.38
N ASN A 541 0.84 31.70 -33.49
CA ASN A 541 1.04 33.15 -33.60
C ASN A 541 -0.04 33.92 -32.81
N SER A 542 0.37 34.66 -31.78
CA SER A 542 -0.51 35.46 -30.93
C SER A 542 -0.93 36.81 -31.52
N SER A 543 -0.38 37.22 -32.67
CA SER A 543 -0.80 38.44 -33.37
C SER A 543 -2.06 38.25 -34.24
N ARG A 544 -2.52 36.99 -34.42
CA ARG A 544 -3.70 36.63 -35.21
C ARG A 544 -4.67 35.82 -34.36
N TRP A 545 -5.85 36.37 -34.13
CA TRP A 545 -6.88 35.76 -33.28
C TRP A 545 -8.01 35.22 -34.14
N LEU A 546 -8.54 34.06 -33.75
CA LEU A 546 -9.72 33.47 -34.38
C LEU A 546 -10.97 34.02 -33.70
N VAL A 547 -11.83 34.64 -34.49
CA VAL A 547 -13.07 35.27 -34.00
C VAL A 547 -14.30 34.77 -34.73
N ASP A 548 -15.44 34.89 -34.07
CA ASP A 548 -16.77 34.56 -34.59
C ASP A 548 -17.58 35.86 -34.72
N THR A 549 -18.04 36.17 -35.93
CA THR A 549 -18.94 37.32 -36.16
C THR A 549 -20.40 36.97 -35.86
N GLY A 550 -20.75 35.72 -35.56
CA GLY A 550 -22.12 35.24 -35.39
C GLY A 550 -22.71 34.56 -36.63
N GLY A 551 -21.95 34.56 -37.74
CA GLY A 551 -22.31 33.84 -38.97
C GLY A 551 -21.13 33.12 -39.62
N HIS A 552 -19.94 33.74 -39.62
CA HIS A 552 -18.73 33.16 -40.16
C HIS A 552 -17.54 33.39 -39.21
N ARG A 553 -16.55 32.48 -39.28
CA ARG A 553 -15.37 32.48 -38.42
C ARG A 553 -14.12 32.68 -39.26
N GLY A 554 -13.16 33.40 -38.73
CA GLY A 554 -11.89 33.64 -39.41
C GLY A 554 -10.94 34.46 -38.56
N TYR A 555 -9.77 34.74 -39.12
CA TYR A 555 -8.67 35.37 -38.40
C TYR A 555 -8.70 36.89 -38.55
N VAL A 556 -8.31 37.57 -37.47
CA VAL A 556 -8.15 39.02 -37.41
C VAL A 556 -6.92 39.40 -36.58
N PRO A 557 -6.30 40.56 -36.84
CA PRO A 557 -5.17 41.04 -36.05
C PRO A 557 -5.57 41.36 -34.60
N ALA A 558 -4.84 40.79 -33.63
CA ALA A 558 -5.09 40.96 -32.20
C ALA A 558 -5.10 42.44 -31.76
N GLY A 559 -4.15 43.23 -32.28
CA GLY A 559 -4.01 44.66 -31.95
C GLY A 559 -5.14 45.55 -32.47
N LYS A 560 -6.07 45.01 -33.27
CA LYS A 560 -7.25 45.72 -33.76
C LYS A 560 -8.54 45.34 -33.02
N LEU A 561 -8.42 44.59 -31.92
CA LEU A 561 -9.54 44.17 -31.09
C LEU A 561 -9.40 44.76 -29.69
N GLN A 562 -10.52 45.23 -29.14
CA GLN A 562 -10.60 45.71 -27.77
C GLN A 562 -11.77 45.03 -27.06
N LEU A 563 -11.59 44.59 -25.82
CA LEU A 563 -12.65 43.91 -25.07
C LEU A 563 -13.88 44.81 -24.96
N TYR A 564 -15.03 44.30 -25.36
CA TYR A 564 -16.29 45.01 -25.34
C TYR A 564 -16.96 44.84 -23.98
N GLN A 565 -17.12 45.95 -23.24
CA GLN A 565 -17.86 45.98 -21.98
C GLN A 565 -19.30 46.39 -22.25
N VAL A 566 -20.25 45.51 -21.94
CA VAL A 566 -21.68 45.81 -22.06
C VAL A 566 -22.07 46.79 -20.96
N VAL A 567 -22.47 48.01 -21.33
CA VAL A 567 -23.08 48.96 -20.40
C VAL A 567 -24.55 48.54 -20.19
N PRO A 568 -25.01 48.30 -18.95
CA PRO A 568 -26.43 48.06 -18.69
C PRO A 568 -27.24 49.29 -19.12
N SER A 569 -28.31 49.08 -19.88
CA SER A 569 -29.19 50.18 -20.28
C SER A 569 -29.82 50.81 -19.03
N GLU A 570 -29.98 52.14 -19.00
CA GLU A 570 -30.43 52.97 -17.86
C GLU A 570 -31.77 52.56 -17.22
N LYS A 571 -32.47 51.54 -17.73
CA LYS A 571 -33.64 50.92 -17.11
C LYS A 571 -33.31 50.03 -15.90
N GLU A 572 -32.08 49.52 -15.75
CA GLU A 572 -31.71 48.65 -14.62
C GLU A 572 -31.16 49.41 -13.40
N LEU A 573 -30.73 50.67 -13.58
CA LEU A 573 -30.12 51.48 -12.51
C LEU A 573 -31.12 52.17 -11.56
N ARG A 574 -32.44 52.04 -11.79
CA ARG A 574 -33.46 52.64 -10.90
C ARG A 574 -33.91 51.72 -9.76
N GLY A 575 -33.40 50.48 -9.70
CA GLY A 575 -33.84 49.46 -8.74
C GLY A 575 -32.92 49.22 -7.52
N GLN A 576 -31.72 49.80 -7.46
CA GLN A 576 -30.77 49.53 -6.37
C GLN A 576 -30.09 50.81 -5.91
N ALA A 577 -30.82 51.61 -5.14
CA ALA A 577 -30.24 52.59 -4.24
C ALA A 577 -30.44 52.11 -2.79
N GLY A 578 -29.37 51.64 -2.17
CA GLY A 578 -29.25 51.31 -0.75
C GLY A 578 -27.78 51.45 -0.33
N PRO A 579 -27.46 51.99 0.86
CA PRO A 579 -26.22 52.72 1.08
C PRO A 579 -24.99 51.83 1.33
N ARG A 580 -23.84 52.35 0.88
CA ARG A 580 -22.49 51.86 1.18
C ARG A 580 -22.16 52.02 2.67
N GLU A 581 -21.68 50.97 3.31
CA GLU A 581 -20.81 51.05 4.49
C GLU A 581 -19.68 49.99 4.46
N GLY A 582 -18.47 50.45 4.77
CA GLY A 582 -17.45 49.71 5.52
C GLY A 582 -16.84 48.45 4.93
N SER A 583 -15.75 48.58 4.17
CA SER A 583 -14.80 47.48 3.97
C SER A 583 -13.82 47.45 5.15
N GLN A 584 -13.96 46.45 6.03
CA GLN A 584 -12.92 46.06 6.98
C GLN A 584 -12.59 44.58 6.79
N HIS A 585 -11.29 44.34 6.66
CA HIS A 585 -10.60 43.05 6.67
C HIS A 585 -11.04 42.18 7.86
N LEU A 586 -11.42 40.93 7.61
CA LEU A 586 -11.06 39.77 8.46
C LEU A 586 -10.89 38.52 7.59
N THR A 587 -9.88 37.74 7.97
CA THR A 587 -9.40 36.45 7.48
C THR A 587 -10.47 35.38 7.23
N PRO A 588 -10.29 34.44 6.28
CA PRO A 588 -11.21 33.34 6.07
C PRO A 588 -10.97 32.21 7.08
N GLU A 589 -11.92 32.00 7.98
CA GLU A 589 -12.10 30.74 8.71
C GLU A 589 -12.90 29.76 7.81
N PRO A 590 -12.57 28.45 7.77
CA PRO A 590 -13.30 27.51 6.91
C PRO A 590 -14.63 27.12 7.57
N THR A 591 -15.75 27.63 7.04
CA THR A 591 -17.08 27.14 7.42
C THR A 591 -17.38 25.83 6.69
N PRO A 592 -17.92 24.79 7.37
CA PRO A 592 -18.22 23.50 6.78
C PRO A 592 -19.32 23.60 5.70
N ALA A 593 -19.15 22.86 4.62
CA ALA A 593 -20.16 22.74 3.57
C ALA A 593 -21.48 22.19 4.15
N PRO A 594 -22.66 22.72 3.73
CA PRO A 594 -23.93 22.16 4.12
C PRO A 594 -24.11 20.77 3.52
N VAL A 595 -24.45 19.82 4.39
CA VAL A 595 -24.87 18.47 4.02
C VAL A 595 -26.16 18.59 3.21
N CYS A 596 -26.10 18.30 1.91
CA CYS A 596 -27.28 18.18 1.07
C CYS A 596 -27.83 16.76 1.21
N SER A 597 -28.92 16.61 1.96
CA SER A 597 -29.78 15.44 1.92
C SER A 597 -30.44 15.32 0.54
N VAL A 598 -30.40 14.11 -0.03
CA VAL A 598 -30.95 13.73 -1.34
C VAL A 598 -32.50 13.60 -1.27
N PRO A 599 -33.25 13.59 -2.39
CA PRO A 599 -33.33 12.37 -3.23
C PRO A 599 -33.34 12.63 -4.75
N ALA A 600 -32.43 11.98 -5.48
CA ALA A 600 -32.49 11.82 -6.93
C ALA A 600 -32.66 10.31 -7.21
N VAL A 601 -33.92 9.90 -7.36
CA VAL A 601 -34.30 8.55 -7.78
C VAL A 601 -33.73 8.31 -9.18
N THR A 602 -32.77 7.41 -9.33
CA THR A 602 -32.14 7.11 -10.62
C THR A 602 -32.70 5.81 -11.18
N GLN A 603 -33.47 5.87 -12.27
CA GLN A 603 -33.90 4.67 -13.00
C GLN A 603 -32.72 4.08 -13.79
N VAL A 604 -32.51 2.78 -13.66
CA VAL A 604 -31.46 1.99 -14.31
C VAL A 604 -32.07 0.71 -14.90
N VAL A 605 -31.30 -0.03 -15.68
CA VAL A 605 -31.74 -1.30 -16.28
C VAL A 605 -30.81 -2.42 -15.83
N ALA A 606 -31.38 -3.58 -15.52
CA ALA A 606 -30.62 -4.80 -15.23
C ALA A 606 -29.96 -5.31 -16.52
N VAL A 607 -28.63 -5.37 -16.57
CA VAL A 607 -27.88 -5.83 -17.76
C VAL A 607 -27.77 -7.35 -17.79
N TYR A 608 -27.81 -7.99 -16.62
CA TYR A 608 -27.70 -9.43 -16.45
C TYR A 608 -28.83 -9.97 -15.57
N PRO A 609 -29.28 -11.22 -15.77
CA PRO A 609 -30.25 -11.84 -14.89
C PRO A 609 -29.62 -12.13 -13.53
N PHE A 610 -30.38 -11.92 -12.46
CA PHE A 610 -29.97 -12.19 -11.09
C PHE A 610 -31.09 -12.96 -10.38
N VAL A 611 -30.74 -14.03 -9.67
CA VAL A 611 -31.71 -14.86 -8.94
C VAL A 611 -31.45 -14.69 -7.46
N ALA A 612 -32.43 -14.15 -6.74
CA ALA A 612 -32.39 -13.96 -5.30
C ALA A 612 -32.23 -15.30 -4.57
N ARG A 613 -31.32 -15.32 -3.58
CA ARG A 613 -31.03 -16.50 -2.75
C ARG A 613 -31.50 -16.33 -1.30
N SER A 614 -32.03 -15.16 -0.97
CA SER A 614 -32.56 -14.82 0.36
C SER A 614 -33.78 -13.92 0.23
N SER A 615 -34.54 -13.76 1.32
CA SER A 615 -35.70 -12.87 1.41
C SER A 615 -35.36 -11.37 1.33
N HIS A 616 -34.07 -11.01 1.34
CA HIS A 616 -33.58 -9.63 1.28
C HIS A 616 -33.02 -9.26 -0.11
N GLU A 617 -32.96 -10.21 -1.03
CA GLU A 617 -32.54 -10.03 -2.42
C GLU A 617 -33.78 -10.02 -3.33
N VAL A 618 -33.70 -9.33 -4.47
CA VAL A 618 -34.76 -9.36 -5.49
C VAL A 618 -34.22 -9.93 -6.79
N SER A 619 -34.95 -10.87 -7.39
CA SER A 619 -34.55 -11.45 -8.66
C SER A 619 -34.79 -10.45 -9.80
N LEU A 620 -33.82 -10.34 -10.71
CA LEU A 620 -33.86 -9.48 -11.89
C LEU A 620 -33.78 -10.32 -13.17
N GLN A 621 -34.51 -9.88 -14.20
CA GLN A 621 -34.32 -10.33 -15.57
C GLN A 621 -33.46 -9.33 -16.35
N ALA A 622 -32.66 -9.81 -17.29
CA ALA A 622 -31.91 -8.91 -18.18
C ALA A 622 -32.89 -8.04 -19.00
N GLY A 623 -32.60 -6.74 -19.09
CA GLY A 623 -33.45 -5.72 -19.72
C GLY A 623 -34.53 -5.15 -18.81
N GLN A 624 -34.66 -5.60 -17.56
CA GLN A 624 -35.69 -5.12 -16.65
C GLN A 624 -35.37 -3.72 -16.10
N PRO A 625 -36.32 -2.76 -16.12
CA PRO A 625 -36.14 -1.46 -15.48
C PRO A 625 -36.19 -1.60 -13.97
N VAL A 626 -35.27 -0.90 -13.30
CA VAL A 626 -35.01 -0.99 -11.86
C VAL A 626 -34.83 0.41 -11.29
N THR A 627 -35.46 0.68 -10.14
CA THR A 627 -35.32 1.96 -9.45
C THR A 627 -34.29 1.83 -8.33
N ILE A 628 -33.19 2.58 -8.38
CA ILE A 628 -32.23 2.61 -7.27
C ILE A 628 -32.78 3.51 -6.16
N LEU A 629 -32.98 2.92 -4.98
CA LEU A 629 -33.34 3.62 -3.75
C LEU A 629 -32.08 4.11 -3.02
N GLU A 630 -31.08 3.24 -2.89
CA GLU A 630 -29.77 3.55 -2.33
C GLU A 630 -28.67 2.92 -3.18
N ALA A 631 -27.64 3.69 -3.53
CA ALA A 631 -26.55 3.22 -4.39
C ALA A 631 -25.54 2.30 -3.67
N GLN A 632 -25.66 2.18 -2.35
CA GLN A 632 -24.80 1.42 -1.46
C GLN A 632 -25.65 0.68 -0.41
N ASP A 633 -25.09 -0.32 0.25
CA ASP A 633 -25.76 -0.97 1.38
C ASP A 633 -25.76 -0.10 2.66
N LYS A 634 -26.45 -0.57 3.71
CA LYS A 634 -26.55 0.12 5.02
C LYS A 634 -25.19 0.32 5.73
N LYS A 635 -24.11 -0.31 5.26
CA LYS A 635 -22.73 -0.16 5.76
C LYS A 635 -21.84 0.67 4.84
N GLY A 636 -22.38 1.21 3.74
CA GLY A 636 -21.65 2.05 2.79
C GLY A 636 -20.86 1.26 1.73
N ASN A 637 -21.17 -0.01 1.49
CA ASN A 637 -20.54 -0.79 0.42
C ASN A 637 -21.14 -0.42 -0.95
N PRO A 638 -20.35 0.09 -1.92
CA PRO A 638 -20.85 0.52 -3.23
C PRO A 638 -21.07 -0.64 -4.22
N GLU A 639 -20.77 -1.88 -3.84
CA GLU A 639 -20.94 -3.06 -4.70
C GLU A 639 -22.37 -3.59 -4.75
N TRP A 640 -23.24 -3.11 -3.86
CA TRP A 640 -24.66 -3.50 -3.78
C TRP A 640 -25.55 -2.28 -3.67
N SER A 641 -26.62 -2.27 -4.45
CA SER A 641 -27.60 -1.20 -4.42
C SER A 641 -28.93 -1.76 -3.94
N LEU A 642 -29.61 -0.98 -3.08
CA LEU A 642 -30.98 -1.26 -2.71
C LEU A 642 -31.87 -0.80 -3.86
N VAL A 643 -32.64 -1.72 -4.41
CA VAL A 643 -33.48 -1.44 -5.57
C VAL A 643 -34.93 -1.81 -5.32
N GLU A 644 -35.82 -1.12 -6.04
CA GLU A 644 -37.25 -1.42 -6.11
C GLU A 644 -37.62 -1.85 -7.53
N VAL A 645 -38.24 -3.02 -7.63
CA VAL A 645 -38.65 -3.65 -8.89
C VAL A 645 -40.03 -4.26 -8.70
N ASN A 646 -41.02 -3.79 -9.49
CA ASN A 646 -42.41 -4.27 -9.43
C ASN A 646 -43.01 -4.25 -8.01
N GLY A 647 -42.65 -3.25 -7.19
CA GLY A 647 -43.14 -3.12 -5.80
C GLY A 647 -42.42 -4.00 -4.77
N GLN A 648 -41.46 -4.83 -5.19
CA GLN A 648 -40.58 -5.58 -4.29
C GLN A 648 -39.26 -4.82 -4.09
N ARG A 649 -38.81 -4.75 -2.83
CA ARG A 649 -37.55 -4.11 -2.45
C ARG A 649 -36.55 -5.19 -2.06
N GLY A 650 -35.35 -5.10 -2.62
CA GLY A 650 -34.28 -6.05 -2.30
C GLY A 650 -32.94 -5.55 -2.81
N TYR A 651 -31.88 -6.16 -2.33
CA TYR A 651 -30.53 -5.84 -2.76
C TYR A 651 -30.15 -6.60 -4.02
N VAL A 652 -29.41 -5.92 -4.88
CA VAL A 652 -28.81 -6.50 -6.09
C VAL A 652 -27.39 -5.98 -6.28
N PRO A 653 -26.48 -6.75 -6.90
CA PRO A 653 -25.14 -6.27 -7.17
C PRO A 653 -25.18 -5.04 -8.11
N SER A 654 -24.50 -3.96 -7.74
CA SER A 654 -24.49 -2.71 -8.51
C SER A 654 -23.88 -2.88 -9.90
N SER A 655 -22.97 -3.83 -10.05
CA SER A 655 -22.36 -4.21 -11.35
C SER A 655 -23.33 -4.87 -12.33
N PHE A 656 -24.52 -5.28 -11.88
CA PHE A 656 -25.57 -5.85 -12.72
C PHE A 656 -26.53 -4.79 -13.27
N LEU A 657 -26.35 -3.52 -12.89
CA LEU A 657 -27.19 -2.39 -13.28
C LEU A 657 -26.42 -1.44 -14.20
N ALA A 658 -27.07 -0.94 -15.25
CA ALA A 658 -26.53 0.12 -16.09
C ALA A 658 -27.55 1.24 -16.30
N ARG A 659 -27.05 2.46 -16.43
CA ARG A 659 -27.88 3.63 -16.75
C ARG A 659 -28.41 3.48 -18.18
N ALA A 660 -29.73 3.58 -18.37
CA ALA A 660 -30.29 3.56 -19.71
C ALA A 660 -29.74 4.75 -20.52
N PRO A 661 -29.33 4.56 -21.79
CA PRO A 661 -28.95 5.68 -22.65
C PRO A 661 -30.18 6.55 -22.93
N SER A 662 -30.08 7.85 -22.64
CA SER A 662 -31.08 8.83 -23.08
C SER A 662 -31.13 8.84 -24.62
N PRO A 663 -32.31 8.79 -25.27
CA PRO A 663 -32.38 8.94 -26.72
C PRO A 663 -31.87 10.33 -27.11
N ALA A 664 -30.83 10.38 -27.94
CA ALA A 664 -30.38 11.62 -28.56
C ALA A 664 -31.45 12.10 -29.56
N PRO A 665 -31.89 13.36 -29.53
CA PRO A 665 -32.77 13.88 -30.57
C PRO A 665 -31.92 14.30 -31.77
N TRP A 666 -31.70 13.37 -32.71
CA TRP A 666 -31.35 13.70 -34.08
C TRP A 666 -32.62 13.59 -34.92
N GLY A 667 -33.19 14.72 -35.29
CA GLY A 667 -34.34 14.80 -36.19
C GLY A 667 -34.23 16.05 -37.04
N TRP A 668 -33.81 15.86 -38.29
CA TRP A 668 -33.92 16.86 -39.34
C TRP A 668 -35.40 17.04 -39.74
N THR A 669 -35.85 18.27 -39.91
CA THR A 669 -36.95 18.62 -40.83
C THR A 669 -36.55 19.83 -41.67
N LEU A 670 -36.63 19.66 -42.99
CA LEU A 670 -36.56 20.70 -44.03
C LEU A 670 -37.99 21.28 -44.26
N PRO A 671 -38.11 22.43 -44.95
CA PRO A 671 -39.12 23.44 -44.69
C PRO A 671 -40.41 23.27 -45.50
N SER A 672 -41.43 24.03 -45.08
CA SER A 672 -42.45 24.59 -45.97
C SER A 672 -42.16 26.07 -46.20
#